data_AF-A0A2E6D751-F1
#
_entry.id   AF-A0A2E6D751-F1
#
_cell.length_a   1.000
_cell.length_b   1.000
_cell.length_c   1.000
_cell.angle_alpha   90.00
_cell.angle_beta   90.00
_cell.angle_gamma   90.00
#
_symmetry.space_group_name_H-M   'P 1'
#
loop_
_entity.id
_entity.type
_entity.pdbx_description
1 polymer ?
#
loop_
_entity_poly.entity_id
_entity_poly.type
_entity_poly.pdbx_seq_one_letter_code
_entity_poly.pdbx_strand_id
1 'polypeptide(L)'
;MVNLRRCGPLIGGIGLAAAVLVARLYEVQVRQHETWAREAVNLARSWEVMPYQRGAILDRVGRRLAQDERVYELEFVWREFRRGHGLGQVAQLRSVLGMHYVPLDVARTDLIPWARAFLALSPAQIDGFGEGGPLRVGDLEIPAISVQGRRARLEAVRHERRGTRASELHFYTKALLGLGSSASRDLERLRRESSEQSYLALAARVMGTDPEGQAEQVGERLNSALAEMDTLAQRVKWSLLVSEAGDAARPWDTGPPADRLLALVEFKRSEVQFATADALFKRAAGFDPARLDADNLAGVDLDWLRRALYWDESRLDQWRVDRGRLWPERVDEHLAGYTIVRSKLASHLASPGQRVMSSLAMAFNADSRRTLDGSACPRPWWEVERVVGLTHLMERSADPDQFDPEWGQGVLPCQDEILRTLTDDQRLEATLPPGGLALADPPKVRAQRMLDVASSPSPTWDPVDEPPFVSALLHWDGLLQERVADVLERLDGPLKLDAEWVEAALERRAYFVRDWGARPVLLDSQPNYDLVYAVTRDPGTHAGFRVRATTRRVRLEVDDSSNGKAVAVAAPLLGRVRSPYLLNLLEQQPRESDLRDLRRKRQLQDQDLSEIQDLVGSTLQAGEVMGGSGLEGYFDLALKGRSGFHVSSGLQDRVEGTVQSSFQPAVDGEDLGLTLDLDLQRAAQAVIDAPEPPPDGEQRPDRLWHEHPVGAIVLVSTHGDVLAAASGPSVLGCIPGQNQDGQARFAYDRTLRQHTFQPPGSVFKPFVAAWALDRGWIDAEQTHVQCEPRPDEVGGMHREGAKVHCHSTWGHGDLTLNEALLHSCNAYFAMVGEEHYSATGFRDMARTFGFDRPTGVRSLDHGARHVWGLREDARSNGFFRDDRPATKPTLQRLGNGLTAISTTVLQIARAYVGLATGRLPELRLVQSVGGVPMPRHEDTLPLSTTSLEIVRRSLRRVTVDGTAKGTGLDPESLGFHLACKTGSADYQPGQVPDGAGGWEAGMRKHGWVAGWFPAEKPKAIVVVYVHDTSTTSSHVATHVMRQFLSSSAVRQFVEQGR
;
A
#
# COMPACT_ATOMS: atom_id res chain seq x y z
N MET A 1 15.20 -5.13 84.92
CA MET A 1 14.43 -6.21 84.26
C MET A 1 12.96 -5.83 84.18
N VAL A 2 12.58 -4.96 83.24
CA VAL A 2 11.16 -4.70 82.89
C VAL A 2 11.13 -4.42 81.38
N ASN A 3 10.51 -5.32 80.60
CA ASN A 3 9.89 -5.10 79.27
C ASN A 3 9.90 -6.30 78.30
N LEU A 4 10.31 -7.51 78.68
CA LEU A 4 10.11 -8.69 77.81
C LEU A 4 8.68 -9.25 77.84
N ARG A 5 7.84 -8.87 78.82
CA ARG A 5 6.46 -9.40 78.96
C ARG A 5 5.41 -8.72 78.05
N ARG A 6 5.71 -7.58 77.42
CA ARG A 6 4.75 -6.88 76.53
C ARG A 6 4.93 -7.20 75.03
N CYS A 7 6.05 -7.80 74.62
CA CYS A 7 6.31 -8.16 73.22
C CYS A 7 5.98 -9.63 72.89
N GLY A 8 5.70 -10.48 73.88
CA GLY A 8 5.36 -11.89 73.68
C GLY A 8 4.20 -12.16 72.70
N PRO A 9 3.08 -11.41 72.76
CA PRO A 9 1.98 -11.58 71.81
C PRO A 9 2.36 -11.20 70.38
N LEU A 10 3.20 -10.17 70.22
CA LEU A 10 3.67 -9.71 68.92
C LEU A 10 4.63 -10.72 68.28
N ILE A 11 5.57 -11.24 69.08
CA ILE A 11 6.51 -12.30 68.64
C ILE A 11 5.75 -13.58 68.31
N GLY A 12 4.75 -13.94 69.12
CA GLY A 12 3.84 -15.06 68.84
C GLY A 12 3.05 -14.87 67.54
N GLY A 13 2.53 -13.66 67.30
CA GLY A 13 1.81 -13.31 66.06
C GLY A 13 2.71 -13.37 64.81
N ILE A 14 3.93 -12.86 64.91
CA ILE A 14 4.93 -12.94 63.82
C ILE A 14 5.33 -14.40 63.56
N GLY A 15 5.55 -15.19 64.63
CA GLY A 15 5.86 -16.61 64.51
C GLY A 15 4.74 -17.41 63.85
N LEU A 16 3.48 -17.11 64.18
CA LEU A 16 2.31 -17.73 63.56
C LEU A 16 2.18 -17.34 62.08
N ALA A 17 2.36 -16.06 61.75
CA ALA A 17 2.34 -15.59 60.36
C ALA A 17 3.46 -16.23 59.51
N ALA A 18 4.66 -16.37 60.09
CA ALA A 18 5.78 -17.06 59.44
C ALA A 18 5.47 -18.55 59.23
N ALA A 19 4.87 -19.22 60.22
CA ALA A 19 4.46 -20.62 60.09
C ALA A 19 3.38 -20.82 59.01
N VAL A 20 2.40 -19.91 58.92
CA VAL A 20 1.39 -19.92 57.85
C VAL A 20 2.02 -19.71 56.48
N LEU A 21 2.98 -18.78 56.36
CA LEU A 21 3.72 -18.56 55.11
C LEU A 21 4.53 -19.79 54.72
N VAL A 22 5.25 -20.43 55.65
CA VAL A 22 6.02 -21.65 55.39
C VAL A 22 5.10 -22.81 54.99
N ALA A 23 3.96 -22.97 55.69
CA ALA A 23 2.96 -23.98 55.33
C ALA A 23 2.40 -23.73 53.93
N ARG A 24 2.11 -22.47 53.58
CA ARG A 24 1.69 -22.12 52.22
C ARG A 24 2.78 -22.33 51.19
N LEU A 25 4.03 -22.03 51.53
CA LEU A 25 5.16 -22.25 50.63
C LEU A 25 5.34 -23.74 50.34
N TYR A 26 5.26 -24.59 51.37
CA TYR A 26 5.29 -26.04 51.22
C TYR A 26 4.12 -26.56 50.38
N GLU A 27 2.93 -26.01 50.58
CA GLU A 27 1.77 -26.41 49.80
C GLU A 27 1.89 -26.05 48.31
N VAL A 28 2.37 -24.84 48.00
CA VAL A 28 2.57 -24.40 46.61
C VAL A 28 3.76 -25.10 45.95
N GLN A 29 4.91 -25.17 46.63
CA GLN A 29 6.17 -25.62 46.05
C GLN A 29 6.35 -27.14 46.06
N VAL A 30 5.73 -27.86 47.00
CA VAL A 30 5.90 -29.32 47.14
C VAL A 30 4.62 -30.06 46.77
N ARG A 31 3.48 -29.73 47.38
CA ARG A 31 2.21 -30.44 47.11
C ARG A 31 1.61 -30.12 45.75
N GLN A 32 1.67 -28.85 45.35
CA GLN A 32 1.11 -28.38 44.08
C GLN A 32 2.19 -28.21 43.00
N HIS A 33 3.41 -28.72 43.23
CA HIS A 33 4.55 -28.56 42.31
C HIS A 33 4.20 -28.95 40.89
N GLU A 34 3.66 -30.16 40.70
CA GLU A 34 3.33 -30.66 39.37
C GLU A 34 2.24 -29.85 38.68
N THR A 35 1.30 -29.31 39.45
CA THR A 35 0.22 -28.45 38.95
C THR A 35 0.78 -27.11 38.48
N TRP A 36 1.58 -26.44 39.31
CA TRP A 36 2.19 -25.15 38.96
C TRP A 36 3.29 -25.28 37.90
N ALA A 37 4.00 -26.41 37.85
CA ALA A 37 4.97 -26.72 36.81
C ALA A 37 4.27 -26.97 35.45
N ARG A 38 3.18 -27.75 35.41
CA ARG A 38 2.33 -27.86 34.22
C ARG A 38 1.72 -26.52 33.82
N GLU A 39 1.25 -25.73 34.77
CA GLU A 39 0.74 -24.38 34.49
C GLU A 39 1.84 -23.43 33.98
N ALA A 40 3.08 -23.55 34.45
CA ALA A 40 4.21 -22.77 33.95
C ALA A 40 4.62 -23.16 32.52
N VAL A 41 4.54 -24.45 32.17
CA VAL A 41 4.74 -24.95 30.80
C VAL A 41 3.63 -24.42 29.89
N ASN A 42 2.38 -24.36 30.37
CA ASN A 42 1.24 -23.79 29.64
C ASN A 42 1.31 -22.25 29.45
N LEU A 43 2.19 -21.54 30.18
CA LEU A 43 2.38 -20.09 30.05
C LEU A 43 3.32 -19.70 28.91
N ALA A 44 4.12 -20.62 28.37
CA ALA A 44 4.96 -20.38 27.20
C ALA A 44 4.23 -20.85 25.93
N ARG A 45 3.53 -19.94 25.25
CA ARG A 45 2.94 -20.19 23.94
C ARG A 45 3.69 -19.41 22.87
N SER A 46 4.09 -20.09 21.80
CA SER A 46 4.53 -19.42 20.58
C SER A 46 3.38 -19.40 19.57
N TRP A 47 3.25 -18.27 18.89
CA TRP A 47 2.27 -18.06 17.83
C TRP A 47 3.02 -17.74 16.55
N GLU A 48 2.76 -18.50 15.52
CA GLU A 48 3.28 -18.26 14.19
C GLU A 48 2.10 -18.12 13.23
N VAL A 49 1.99 -16.98 12.57
CA VAL A 49 1.02 -16.79 11.48
C VAL A 49 1.64 -17.36 10.22
N MET A 50 0.93 -18.23 9.53
CA MET A 50 1.36 -18.77 8.25
C MET A 50 0.73 -17.93 7.15
N PRO A 51 1.52 -17.21 6.34
CA PRO A 51 0.97 -16.41 5.25
C PRO A 51 0.36 -17.33 4.18
N TYR A 52 -0.74 -16.87 3.57
CA TYR A 52 -1.28 -17.50 2.37
C TYR A 52 -0.48 -17.08 1.12
N GLN A 53 -0.56 -17.88 0.05
CA GLN A 53 -0.15 -17.46 -1.28
C GLN A 53 -1.36 -16.90 -2.01
N ARG A 54 -1.23 -15.70 -2.57
CA ARG A 54 -2.23 -15.16 -3.47
C ARG A 54 -2.27 -16.00 -4.74
N GLY A 55 -3.48 -16.26 -5.26
CA GLY A 55 -3.69 -17.02 -6.48
C GLY A 55 -2.84 -16.52 -7.65
N ALA A 56 -2.36 -17.45 -8.48
CA ALA A 56 -1.62 -17.13 -9.68
C ALA A 56 -2.56 -16.63 -10.78
N ILE A 57 -2.07 -15.71 -11.62
CA ILE A 57 -2.75 -15.33 -12.87
C ILE A 57 -2.03 -16.06 -14.00
N LEU A 58 -2.78 -16.86 -14.74
CA LEU A 58 -2.29 -17.78 -15.76
C LEU A 58 -2.79 -17.34 -17.15
N ASP A 59 -1.98 -17.52 -18.17
CA ASP A 59 -2.40 -17.35 -19.56
C ASP A 59 -3.35 -18.48 -20.00
N ARG A 60 -3.81 -18.41 -21.26
CA ARG A 60 -4.74 -19.38 -21.86
C ARG A 60 -4.31 -20.84 -21.75
N VAL A 61 -2.99 -21.10 -21.72
CA VAL A 61 -2.42 -22.46 -21.69
C VAL A 61 -1.78 -22.81 -20.33
N GLY A 62 -1.98 -21.98 -19.31
CA GLY A 62 -1.53 -22.23 -17.94
C GLY A 62 -0.13 -21.68 -17.60
N ARG A 63 0.49 -20.85 -18.45
CA ARG A 63 1.76 -20.17 -18.14
C ARG A 63 1.52 -19.03 -17.15
N ARG A 64 2.42 -18.88 -16.18
CA ARG A 64 2.26 -17.88 -15.10
C ARG A 64 2.58 -16.47 -15.60
N LEU A 65 1.62 -15.57 -15.45
CA LEU A 65 1.73 -14.13 -15.75
C LEU A 65 1.95 -13.31 -14.48
N ALA A 66 1.37 -13.73 -13.35
CA ALA A 66 1.62 -13.18 -12.03
C ALA A 66 1.52 -14.29 -10.98
N GLN A 67 2.38 -14.28 -9.97
CA GLN A 67 2.37 -15.25 -8.87
C GLN A 67 2.97 -14.68 -7.60
N ASP A 68 2.65 -15.30 -6.47
CA ASP A 68 3.39 -15.08 -5.24
C ASP A 68 4.62 -15.97 -5.19
N GLU A 69 5.77 -15.36 -4.90
CA GLU A 69 6.99 -16.07 -4.59
C GLU A 69 7.26 -15.99 -3.09
N ARG A 70 7.70 -17.10 -2.51
CA ARG A 70 8.16 -17.10 -1.11
C ARG A 70 9.47 -16.35 -1.05
N VAL A 71 9.47 -15.26 -0.30
CA VAL A 71 10.67 -14.51 0.03
C VAL A 71 10.86 -14.56 1.55
N TYR A 72 12.05 -14.21 1.99
CA TYR A 72 12.38 -14.17 3.40
C TYR A 72 12.66 -12.74 3.80
N GLU A 73 12.47 -12.42 5.07
CA GLU A 73 12.81 -11.14 5.67
C GLU A 73 13.76 -11.42 6.83
N LEU A 74 14.83 -10.63 6.93
CA LEU A 74 15.69 -10.63 8.10
C LEU A 74 15.12 -9.65 9.12
N GLU A 75 14.83 -10.13 10.31
CA GLU A 75 14.33 -9.34 11.43
C GLU A 75 15.34 -9.28 12.57
N PHE A 76 15.21 -8.24 13.41
CA PHE A 76 16.02 -8.03 14.59
C PHE A 76 15.17 -7.83 15.84
N VAL A 77 15.52 -8.54 16.92
CA VAL A 77 14.87 -8.46 18.22
C VAL A 77 15.91 -7.97 19.24
N TRP A 78 15.84 -6.69 19.59
CA TRP A 78 16.81 -6.04 20.48
C TRP A 78 16.94 -6.73 21.84
N ARG A 79 15.84 -7.18 22.45
CA ARG A 79 15.86 -7.85 23.76
C ARG A 79 16.62 -9.17 23.70
N GLU A 80 16.52 -9.91 22.61
CA GLU A 80 17.23 -11.17 22.42
C GLU A 80 18.72 -10.91 22.19
N PHE A 81 19.06 -9.94 21.34
CA PHE A 81 20.44 -9.52 21.16
C PHE A 81 21.07 -9.07 22.49
N ARG A 82 20.39 -8.19 23.24
CA ARG A 82 20.87 -7.68 24.54
C ARG A 82 21.08 -8.77 25.58
N ARG A 83 20.31 -9.87 25.53
CA ARG A 83 20.36 -10.97 26.52
C ARG A 83 21.26 -12.12 26.07
N GLY A 84 21.37 -12.37 24.77
CA GLY A 84 22.11 -13.51 24.22
C GLY A 84 23.48 -13.14 23.67
N HIS A 85 23.66 -11.92 23.16
CA HIS A 85 24.91 -11.48 22.55
C HIS A 85 25.80 -10.72 23.55
N GLY A 86 27.07 -11.10 23.65
CA GLY A 86 28.01 -10.52 24.62
C GLY A 86 28.21 -9.02 24.46
N LEU A 87 28.22 -8.52 23.21
CA LEU A 87 28.30 -7.09 22.93
C LEU A 87 27.10 -6.32 23.51
N GLY A 88 25.88 -6.84 23.33
CA GLY A 88 24.67 -6.23 23.89
C GLY A 88 24.64 -6.28 25.42
N GLN A 89 25.18 -7.35 26.02
CA GLN A 89 25.30 -7.49 27.48
C GLN A 89 26.28 -6.46 28.07
N VAL A 90 27.48 -6.31 27.50
CA VAL A 90 28.47 -5.32 27.97
C VAL A 90 27.98 -3.90 27.77
N ALA A 91 27.38 -3.60 26.60
CA ALA A 91 26.77 -2.29 26.36
C ALA A 91 25.69 -1.96 27.42
N GLN A 92 24.80 -2.90 27.71
CA GLN A 92 23.76 -2.71 28.73
C GLN A 92 24.35 -2.54 30.13
N LEU A 93 25.34 -3.34 30.53
CA LEU A 93 26.00 -3.23 31.84
C LEU A 93 26.67 -1.87 32.02
N ARG A 94 27.41 -1.40 31.00
CA ARG A 94 28.03 -0.07 31.03
C ARG A 94 26.97 1.03 31.08
N SER A 95 25.87 0.91 30.33
CA SER A 95 24.79 1.90 30.38
C SER A 95 24.09 1.98 31.74
N VAL A 96 23.79 0.83 32.34
CA VAL A 96 23.17 0.73 33.68
C VAL A 96 24.08 1.32 34.75
N LEU A 97 25.38 1.04 34.65
CA LEU A 97 26.36 1.51 35.62
C LEU A 97 26.64 3.01 35.46
N GLY A 98 26.82 3.49 34.23
CA GLY A 98 27.12 4.89 33.92
C GLY A 98 25.92 5.84 33.91
N MET A 99 24.68 5.34 33.95
CA MET A 99 23.45 6.14 33.81
C MET A 99 23.37 6.98 32.52
N HIS A 100 24.10 6.56 31.49
CA HIS A 100 24.07 7.13 30.16
C HIS A 100 24.10 5.99 29.14
N TYR A 101 23.70 6.28 27.92
CA TYR A 101 23.59 5.25 26.91
C TYR A 101 24.98 4.98 26.34
N VAL A 102 25.31 3.70 26.18
CA VAL A 102 26.61 3.26 25.63
C VAL A 102 26.36 2.68 24.24
N PRO A 103 26.89 3.32 23.19
CA PRO A 103 26.86 2.82 21.83
C PRO A 103 27.53 1.45 21.68
N LEU A 104 27.03 0.64 20.74
CA LEU A 104 27.58 -0.69 20.50
C LEU A 104 29.02 -0.68 19.95
N ASP A 105 29.40 0.31 19.15
CA ASP A 105 30.77 0.53 18.68
C ASP A 105 31.73 0.83 19.83
N VAL A 106 31.33 1.73 20.74
CA VAL A 106 32.09 2.03 21.97
C VAL A 106 32.20 0.81 22.88
N ALA A 107 31.16 -0.05 22.93
CA ALA A 107 31.21 -1.30 23.67
C ALA A 107 32.11 -2.36 23.01
N ARG A 108 32.25 -2.32 21.68
CA ARG A 108 33.06 -3.27 20.90
C ARG A 108 34.55 -3.04 21.14
N THR A 109 35.01 -1.79 21.19
CA THR A 109 36.44 -1.44 21.33
C THR A 109 37.10 -2.08 22.54
N ASP A 110 36.42 -2.09 23.68
CA ASP A 110 36.95 -2.60 24.96
C ASP A 110 36.12 -3.78 25.51
N LEU A 111 35.56 -4.60 24.62
CA LEU A 111 34.59 -5.64 24.98
C LEU A 111 35.13 -6.60 26.06
N ILE A 112 36.32 -7.17 25.85
CA ILE A 112 36.91 -8.16 26.74
C ILE A 112 37.35 -7.54 28.08
N PRO A 113 38.10 -6.43 28.11
CA PRO A 113 38.46 -5.76 29.37
C PRO A 113 37.25 -5.45 30.25
N TRP A 114 36.16 -4.91 29.67
CA TRP A 114 34.94 -4.62 30.42
C TRP A 114 34.23 -5.89 30.89
N ALA A 115 34.11 -6.91 30.04
CA ALA A 115 33.52 -8.18 30.44
C ALA A 115 34.25 -8.78 31.64
N ARG A 116 35.59 -8.79 31.61
CA ARG A 116 36.42 -9.24 32.74
C ARG A 116 36.19 -8.41 34.00
N ALA A 117 36.14 -7.08 33.87
CA ALA A 117 35.90 -6.19 35.00
C ALA A 117 34.53 -6.44 35.67
N PHE A 118 33.46 -6.68 34.89
CA PHE A 118 32.16 -7.03 35.45
C PHE A 118 32.15 -8.39 36.11
N LEU A 119 32.82 -9.39 35.54
CA LEU A 119 32.89 -10.74 36.09
C LEU A 119 33.80 -10.83 37.33
N ALA A 120 34.70 -9.87 37.53
CA ALA A 120 35.51 -9.73 38.73
C ALA A 120 34.72 -9.25 39.96
N LEU A 121 33.51 -8.71 39.78
CA LEU A 121 32.66 -8.28 40.88
C LEU A 121 32.14 -9.47 41.69
N SER A 122 32.00 -9.27 43.00
CA SER A 122 31.28 -10.20 43.88
C SER A 122 29.80 -9.83 44.00
N PRO A 123 28.93 -10.80 44.29
CA PRO A 123 27.53 -10.53 44.61
C PRO A 123 27.35 -9.47 45.71
N ALA A 124 28.15 -9.54 46.79
CA ALA A 124 28.10 -8.61 47.90
C ALA A 124 28.42 -7.17 47.49
N GLN A 125 29.35 -6.96 46.56
CA GLN A 125 29.66 -5.63 46.02
C GLN A 125 28.47 -5.03 45.26
N ILE A 126 27.76 -5.85 44.46
CA ILE A 126 26.58 -5.41 43.70
C ILE A 126 25.39 -5.15 44.64
N ASP A 127 25.17 -6.00 45.65
CA ASP A 127 24.13 -5.81 46.65
C ASP A 127 24.39 -4.54 47.48
N GLY A 128 25.63 -4.33 47.94
CA GLY A 128 26.05 -3.13 48.67
C GLY A 128 25.88 -1.84 47.86
N PHE A 129 26.14 -1.89 46.54
CA PHE A 129 25.80 -0.80 45.62
C PHE A 129 24.29 -0.52 45.61
N GLY A 130 23.45 -1.56 45.55
CA GLY A 130 21.99 -1.46 45.62
C GLY A 130 21.48 -0.72 46.86
N GLU A 131 22.20 -0.82 47.97
CA GLU A 131 21.90 -0.17 49.26
C GLU A 131 22.51 1.25 49.42
N GLY A 132 23.14 1.78 48.36
CA GLY A 132 23.75 3.11 48.36
C GLY A 132 25.25 3.13 48.67
N GLY A 133 25.93 1.98 48.75
CA GLY A 133 27.38 1.87 48.89
C GLY A 133 28.15 2.21 47.60
N PRO A 134 29.46 2.43 47.67
CA PRO A 134 30.28 2.72 46.49
C PRO A 134 30.48 1.46 45.63
N LEU A 135 30.73 1.63 44.34
CA LEU A 135 31.04 0.54 43.43
C LEU A 135 32.12 0.96 42.44
N ARG A 136 33.16 0.14 42.28
CA ARG A 136 34.21 0.33 41.29
C ARG A 136 34.24 -0.82 40.30
N VAL A 137 34.21 -0.52 39.01
CA VAL A 137 34.29 -1.50 37.93
C VAL A 137 35.24 -0.97 36.86
N GLY A 138 36.40 -1.62 36.71
CA GLY A 138 37.49 -1.08 35.88
C GLY A 138 37.89 0.32 36.34
N ASP A 139 37.82 1.27 35.40
CA ASP A 139 38.15 2.69 35.64
C ASP A 139 36.95 3.53 36.11
N LEU A 140 35.74 2.95 36.15
CA LEU A 140 34.55 3.66 36.60
C LEU A 140 34.35 3.49 38.10
N GLU A 141 34.31 4.61 38.81
CA GLU A 141 34.04 4.67 40.25
C GLU A 141 32.72 5.41 40.51
N ILE A 142 31.80 4.73 41.20
CA ILE A 142 30.54 5.30 41.66
C ILE A 142 30.65 5.54 43.17
N PRO A 143 30.53 6.79 43.63
CA PRO A 143 30.63 7.10 45.05
C PRO A 143 29.43 6.56 45.83
N ALA A 144 29.62 6.43 47.15
CA ALA A 144 28.54 6.12 48.08
C ALA A 144 27.57 7.31 48.18
N ILE A 145 26.29 7.02 48.45
CA ILE A 145 25.28 8.06 48.69
C ILE A 145 25.53 8.70 50.06
N SER A 146 26.00 9.95 50.07
CA SER A 146 26.38 10.69 51.27
C SER A 146 25.31 11.69 51.73
N VAL A 147 24.13 11.21 52.12
CA VAL A 147 23.06 12.03 52.73
C VAL A 147 22.86 11.67 54.20
N GLN A 148 22.63 12.71 55.03
CA GLN A 148 22.34 12.52 56.45
C GLN A 148 20.87 12.13 56.67
N GLY A 149 20.66 11.09 57.49
CA GLY A 149 19.33 10.60 57.85
C GLY A 149 18.83 9.42 56.99
N ARG A 150 18.27 8.41 57.65
CA ARG A 150 17.84 7.14 57.00
C ARG A 150 16.81 7.36 55.90
N ARG A 151 15.86 8.28 56.10
CA ARG A 151 14.81 8.58 55.12
C ARG A 151 15.37 9.24 53.86
N ALA A 152 16.20 10.27 54.02
CA ALA A 152 16.88 10.95 52.91
C ALA A 152 17.79 10.00 52.11
N ARG A 153 18.48 9.08 52.80
CA ARG A 153 19.27 8.03 52.13
C ARG A 153 18.39 7.07 51.31
N LEU A 154 17.26 6.61 51.85
CA LEU A 154 16.35 5.73 51.13
C LEU A 154 15.70 6.44 49.92
N GLU A 155 15.38 7.72 50.06
CA GLU A 155 14.87 8.56 48.96
C GLU A 155 15.94 8.75 47.87
N ALA A 156 17.19 9.02 48.23
CA ALA A 156 18.30 9.12 47.28
C ALA A 156 18.60 7.79 46.56
N VAL A 157 18.56 6.66 47.28
CA VAL A 157 18.71 5.31 46.69
C VAL A 157 17.61 5.03 45.66
N ARG A 158 16.36 5.41 45.96
CA ARG A 158 15.23 5.28 45.04
C ARG A 158 15.38 6.20 43.84
N HIS A 159 15.79 7.45 44.06
CA HIS A 159 16.00 8.45 43.02
C HIS A 159 17.10 8.00 42.02
N GLU A 160 18.23 7.47 42.52
CA GLU A 160 19.29 6.89 41.68
C GLU A 160 18.99 5.48 41.16
N ARG A 161 17.85 4.90 41.59
CA ARG A 161 17.38 3.56 41.20
C ARG A 161 18.41 2.45 41.45
N ARG A 162 19.22 2.56 42.51
CA ARG A 162 20.35 1.62 42.73
C ARG A 162 19.90 0.17 42.88
N GLY A 163 18.76 -0.10 43.51
CA GLY A 163 18.22 -1.47 43.62
C GLY A 163 17.88 -2.12 42.27
N THR A 164 17.22 -1.39 41.36
CA THR A 164 16.92 -1.88 40.01
C THR A 164 18.19 -2.09 39.19
N ARG A 165 19.16 -1.17 39.31
CA ARG A 165 20.45 -1.26 38.62
C ARG A 165 21.28 -2.44 39.13
N ALA A 166 21.31 -2.69 40.44
CA ALA A 166 21.94 -3.87 41.03
C ALA A 166 21.32 -5.19 40.51
N SER A 167 19.98 -5.22 40.38
CA SER A 167 19.27 -6.37 39.81
C SER A 167 19.65 -6.62 38.34
N GLU A 168 19.74 -5.56 37.52
CA GLU A 168 20.21 -5.67 36.14
C GLU A 168 21.68 -6.08 36.06
N LEU A 169 22.56 -5.54 36.91
CA LEU A 169 23.98 -5.93 37.01
C LEU A 169 24.11 -7.43 37.29
N HIS A 170 23.41 -7.97 38.29
CA HIS A 170 23.41 -9.42 38.54
C HIS A 170 22.98 -10.23 37.32
N PHE A 171 21.90 -9.83 36.66
CA PHE A 171 21.37 -10.55 35.51
C PHE A 171 22.37 -10.59 34.35
N TYR A 172 22.91 -9.44 33.94
CA TYR A 172 23.80 -9.37 32.77
C TYR A 172 25.21 -9.87 33.07
N THR A 173 25.76 -9.68 34.27
CA THR A 173 27.05 -10.27 34.68
C THR A 173 26.96 -11.79 34.65
N LYS A 174 25.84 -12.37 35.08
CA LYS A 174 25.60 -13.81 34.96
C LYS A 174 25.48 -14.26 33.50
N ALA A 175 24.76 -13.50 32.66
CA ALA A 175 24.59 -13.82 31.25
C ALA A 175 25.93 -13.80 30.46
N LEU A 176 26.87 -12.92 30.84
CA LEU A 176 28.23 -12.86 30.28
C LEU A 176 29.06 -14.12 30.49
N LEU A 177 28.71 -14.96 31.47
CA LEU A 177 29.40 -16.24 31.68
C LEU A 177 29.01 -17.29 30.63
N GLY A 178 27.88 -17.13 29.94
CA GLY A 178 27.44 -18.07 28.89
C GLY A 178 27.15 -19.49 29.39
N LEU A 179 26.86 -19.66 30.69
CA LEU A 179 26.68 -20.98 31.29
C LEU A 179 25.38 -21.63 30.83
N GLY A 180 25.44 -22.92 30.52
CA GLY A 180 24.25 -23.75 30.30
C GLY A 180 23.32 -23.79 31.52
N SER A 181 22.07 -24.18 31.31
CA SER A 181 21.00 -24.08 32.33
C SER A 181 21.26 -24.86 33.63
N SER A 182 22.13 -25.89 33.62
CA SER A 182 22.52 -26.58 34.85
C SER A 182 23.54 -25.78 35.65
N ALA A 183 24.67 -25.42 35.02
CA ALA A 183 25.72 -24.61 35.64
C ALA A 183 25.20 -23.24 36.13
N SER A 184 24.27 -22.63 35.40
CA SER A 184 23.61 -21.39 35.79
C SER A 184 22.75 -21.49 37.07
N ARG A 185 22.21 -22.68 37.38
CA ARG A 185 21.48 -22.96 38.64
C ARG A 185 22.46 -23.19 39.80
N ASP A 186 23.52 -23.95 39.56
CA ASP A 186 24.57 -24.19 40.56
C ASP A 186 25.28 -22.89 40.96
N LEU A 187 25.55 -22.00 39.99
CA LEU A 187 26.05 -20.66 40.24
C LEU A 187 25.11 -19.86 41.15
N GLU A 188 23.79 -19.94 40.95
CA GLU A 188 22.82 -19.20 41.78
C GLU A 188 22.79 -19.70 43.23
N ARG A 189 22.97 -21.01 43.44
CA ARG A 189 23.12 -21.58 44.79
C ARG A 189 24.38 -21.03 45.46
N LEU A 190 25.53 -21.12 44.78
CA LEU A 190 26.81 -20.64 45.31
C LEU A 190 26.83 -19.13 45.54
N ARG A 191 26.13 -18.34 44.71
CA ARG A 191 25.98 -16.89 44.88
C ARG A 191 25.43 -16.52 46.26
N ARG A 192 24.52 -17.33 46.80
CA ARG A 192 23.90 -17.13 48.12
C ARG A 192 24.79 -17.63 49.27
N GLU A 193 25.61 -18.65 49.02
CA GLU A 193 26.48 -19.29 50.02
C GLU A 193 27.85 -18.61 50.14
N SER A 194 28.32 -17.93 49.09
CA SER A 194 29.68 -17.36 48.99
C SER A 194 29.65 -16.00 48.28
N SER A 195 28.86 -15.07 48.79
CA SER A 195 28.61 -13.74 48.20
C SER A 195 29.84 -12.84 48.08
N GLU A 196 30.93 -13.15 48.80
CA GLU A 196 32.19 -12.39 48.75
C GLU A 196 33.09 -12.81 47.57
N GLN A 197 32.86 -13.98 46.97
CA GLN A 197 33.63 -14.45 45.82
C GLN A 197 33.16 -13.79 44.53
N SER A 198 34.08 -13.53 43.59
CA SER A 198 33.74 -12.95 42.28
C SER A 198 32.90 -13.89 41.43
N TYR A 199 32.15 -13.35 40.47
CA TYR A 199 31.43 -14.16 39.49
C TYR A 199 32.35 -15.11 38.71
N LEU A 200 33.60 -14.72 38.42
CA LEU A 200 34.62 -15.60 37.86
C LEU A 200 34.96 -16.77 38.78
N ALA A 201 35.23 -16.50 40.07
CA ALA A 201 35.57 -17.55 41.03
C ALA A 201 34.41 -18.53 41.27
N LEU A 202 33.19 -17.99 41.34
CA LEU A 202 31.98 -18.80 41.46
C LEU A 202 31.75 -19.66 40.21
N ALA A 203 31.92 -19.09 39.01
CA ALA A 203 31.78 -19.82 37.76
C ALA A 203 32.85 -20.90 37.59
N ALA A 204 34.11 -20.59 37.91
CA ALA A 204 35.23 -21.52 37.87
C ALA A 204 34.98 -22.73 38.78
N ARG A 205 34.43 -22.50 39.97
CA ARG A 205 34.03 -23.58 40.90
C ARG A 205 32.90 -24.46 40.36
N VAL A 206 31.94 -23.88 39.62
CA VAL A 206 30.87 -24.64 38.95
C VAL A 206 31.42 -25.47 37.80
N MET A 207 32.35 -24.90 37.03
CA MET A 207 32.89 -25.50 35.81
C MET A 207 34.08 -26.43 36.06
N GLY A 208 34.63 -26.44 37.27
CA GLY A 208 35.82 -27.23 37.61
C GLY A 208 37.11 -26.67 37.01
N THR A 209 37.15 -25.36 36.75
CA THR A 209 38.28 -24.62 36.18
C THR A 209 38.86 -23.65 37.22
N ASP A 210 39.98 -22.99 36.89
CA ASP A 210 40.45 -21.84 37.66
C ASP A 210 39.82 -20.53 37.13
N PRO A 211 39.80 -19.44 37.93
CA PRO A 211 39.18 -18.18 37.54
C PRO A 211 39.77 -17.53 36.27
N GLU A 212 41.07 -17.71 36.01
CA GLU A 212 41.72 -17.11 34.84
C GLU A 212 41.39 -17.91 33.58
N GLY A 213 41.40 -19.25 33.66
CA GLY A 213 40.93 -20.12 32.58
C GLY A 213 39.46 -19.87 32.22
N GLN A 214 38.60 -19.60 33.21
CA GLN A 214 37.21 -19.20 32.93
C GLN A 214 37.11 -17.83 32.25
N ALA A 215 37.97 -16.88 32.63
CA ALA A 215 38.01 -15.56 32.00
C ALA A 215 38.50 -15.63 30.54
N GLU A 216 39.45 -16.52 30.24
CA GLU A 216 39.95 -16.78 28.88
C GLU A 216 38.84 -17.38 28.00
N GLN A 217 38.13 -18.41 28.48
CA GLN A 217 36.99 -19.02 27.75
C GLN A 217 35.88 -18.00 27.43
N VAL A 218 35.56 -17.09 28.36
CA VAL A 218 34.60 -16.02 28.08
C VAL A 218 35.15 -15.09 26.99
N GLY A 219 36.44 -14.73 27.03
CA GLY A 219 37.09 -13.91 26.01
C GLY A 219 37.05 -14.54 24.62
N GLU A 220 37.39 -15.82 24.49
CA GLU A 220 37.32 -16.58 23.24
C GLU A 220 35.90 -16.60 22.66
N ARG A 221 34.90 -16.87 23.51
CA ARG A 221 33.49 -16.87 23.11
C ARG A 221 33.03 -15.49 22.60
N LEU A 222 33.43 -14.41 23.26
CA LEU A 222 33.12 -13.05 22.85
C LEU A 222 33.77 -12.70 21.50
N ASN A 223 35.01 -13.12 21.27
CA ASN A 223 35.69 -12.95 19.98
C ASN A 223 35.02 -13.76 18.87
N SER A 224 34.62 -15.02 19.16
CA SER A 224 33.88 -15.86 18.21
C SER A 224 32.56 -15.20 17.80
N ALA A 225 31.81 -14.67 18.75
CA ALA A 225 30.54 -13.98 18.47
C ALA A 225 30.75 -12.73 17.60
N LEU A 226 31.82 -11.96 17.82
CA LEU A 226 32.16 -10.83 16.94
C LEU A 226 32.55 -11.29 15.52
N ALA A 227 33.33 -12.38 15.39
CA ALA A 227 33.70 -12.93 14.08
C ALA A 227 32.48 -13.47 13.31
N GLU A 228 31.49 -14.03 14.02
CA GLU A 228 30.22 -14.46 13.45
C GLU A 228 29.39 -13.25 12.99
N MET A 229 29.32 -12.17 13.78
CA MET A 229 28.70 -10.92 13.34
C MET A 229 29.38 -10.34 12.09
N ASP A 230 30.71 -10.37 12.02
CA ASP A 230 31.46 -9.91 10.83
C ASP A 230 31.13 -10.77 9.60
N THR A 231 31.02 -12.10 9.79
CA THR A 231 30.63 -13.03 8.73
C THR A 231 29.19 -12.78 8.26
N LEU A 232 28.28 -12.52 9.20
CA LEU A 232 26.89 -12.15 8.89
C LEU A 232 26.85 -10.86 8.08
N ALA A 233 27.60 -9.84 8.50
CA ALA A 233 27.67 -8.55 7.84
C ALA A 233 28.20 -8.60 6.40
N GLN A 234 29.12 -9.52 6.11
CA GLN A 234 29.63 -9.76 4.74
C GLN A 234 28.56 -10.36 3.82
N ARG A 235 27.57 -11.08 4.36
CA ARG A 235 26.49 -11.70 3.60
C ARG A 235 25.30 -10.77 3.38
N VAL A 236 25.22 -9.65 4.08
CA VAL A 236 24.16 -8.64 3.88
C VAL A 236 24.31 -7.98 2.51
N LYS A 237 23.22 -7.91 1.74
CA LYS A 237 23.17 -7.18 0.46
C LYS A 237 22.96 -5.69 0.73
N TRP A 238 24.03 -5.01 1.10
CA TRP A 238 24.02 -3.60 1.45
C TRP A 238 23.37 -2.69 0.39
N SER A 239 23.53 -2.99 -0.90
CA SER A 239 22.95 -2.22 -2.00
C SER A 239 21.41 -2.15 -1.99
N LEU A 240 20.73 -3.08 -1.31
CA LEU A 240 19.28 -3.10 -1.15
C LEU A 240 18.82 -2.39 0.14
N LEU A 241 19.77 -2.01 1.00
CA LEU A 241 19.56 -1.30 2.27
C LEU A 241 19.99 0.17 2.23
N VAL A 242 20.69 0.58 1.16
CA VAL A 242 21.03 1.98 0.86
C VAL A 242 19.82 2.63 0.16
N SER A 243 19.48 3.87 0.54
CA SER A 243 18.24 4.54 0.14
C SER A 243 18.12 4.82 -1.36
N GLU A 244 16.87 4.94 -1.79
CA GLU A 244 16.46 5.59 -3.03
C GLU A 244 16.98 7.05 -3.06
N ALA A 245 17.21 7.58 -4.26
CA ALA A 245 17.89 8.85 -4.48
C ALA A 245 17.18 10.03 -3.80
N GLY A 246 17.82 10.66 -2.80
CA GLY A 246 17.33 11.91 -2.17
C GLY A 246 17.51 12.01 -0.65
N ASP A 247 17.71 10.90 0.06
CA ASP A 247 17.90 10.87 1.52
C ASP A 247 19.33 11.28 1.95
N ALA A 248 19.45 11.87 3.14
CA ALA A 248 20.76 12.11 3.77
C ALA A 248 21.52 10.78 3.98
N ALA A 249 22.85 10.81 3.83
CA ALA A 249 23.70 9.62 4.00
C ALA A 249 23.44 8.94 5.35
N ARG A 250 23.04 7.67 5.32
CA ARG A 250 22.74 6.87 6.52
C ARG A 250 24.03 6.42 7.20
N PRO A 251 24.00 6.19 8.53
CA PRO A 251 25.19 5.80 9.29
C PRO A 251 25.90 4.52 8.79
N TRP A 252 25.19 3.66 8.06
CA TRP A 252 25.71 2.40 7.50
C TRP A 252 25.96 2.47 5.98
N ASP A 253 26.04 3.65 5.36
CA ASP A 253 26.33 3.77 3.93
C ASP A 253 27.82 3.62 3.62
N THR A 254 28.69 3.88 4.61
CA THR A 254 30.15 3.84 4.45
C THR A 254 30.80 2.96 5.51
N GLY A 255 32.03 2.52 5.24
CA GLY A 255 32.84 1.72 6.16
C GLY A 255 32.79 0.20 5.93
N PRO A 256 33.59 -0.56 6.70
CA PRO A 256 33.62 -2.03 6.65
C PRO A 256 32.24 -2.64 6.95
N PRO A 257 31.89 -3.82 6.37
CA PRO A 257 30.59 -4.45 6.58
C PRO A 257 30.18 -4.60 8.05
N ALA A 258 31.12 -4.97 8.91
CA ALA A 258 30.92 -5.10 10.34
C ALA A 258 30.39 -3.82 11.00
N ASP A 259 31.02 -2.69 10.68
CA ASP A 259 30.68 -1.39 11.26
C ASP A 259 29.33 -0.91 10.72
N ARG A 260 29.04 -1.22 9.45
CA ARG A 260 27.73 -0.97 8.83
C ARG A 260 26.61 -1.75 9.53
N LEU A 261 26.82 -3.04 9.82
CA LEU A 261 25.84 -3.86 10.56
C LEU A 261 25.65 -3.35 11.98
N LEU A 262 26.74 -2.93 12.63
CA LEU A 262 26.67 -2.37 13.96
C LEU A 262 25.88 -1.06 14.00
N ALA A 263 26.12 -0.16 13.04
CA ALA A 263 25.39 1.08 12.88
C ALA A 263 23.90 0.85 12.58
N LEU A 264 23.58 -0.13 11.73
CA LEU A 264 22.20 -0.54 11.43
C LEU A 264 21.49 -1.08 12.68
N VAL A 265 22.13 -2.00 13.42
CA VAL A 265 21.59 -2.56 14.66
C VAL A 265 21.40 -1.47 15.72
N GLU A 266 22.34 -0.53 15.82
CA GLU A 266 22.24 0.59 16.77
C GLU A 266 21.11 1.55 16.40
N PHE A 267 20.90 1.80 15.12
CA PHE A 267 19.72 2.53 14.65
C PHE A 267 18.41 1.79 15.00
N LYS A 268 18.32 0.48 14.81
CA LYS A 268 17.13 -0.28 15.24
C LYS A 268 16.95 -0.30 16.76
N ARG A 269 18.03 -0.30 17.52
CA ARG A 269 17.99 -0.11 18.98
C ARG A 269 17.43 1.26 19.36
N SER A 270 17.79 2.33 18.64
CA SER A 270 17.26 3.68 18.94
C SER A 270 15.76 3.75 18.72
N GLU A 271 15.23 3.19 17.62
CA GLU A 271 13.78 3.12 17.34
C GLU A 271 13.01 2.47 18.51
N VAL A 272 13.51 1.34 19.01
CA VAL A 272 12.91 0.63 20.16
C VAL A 272 12.94 1.48 21.44
N GLN A 273 14.05 2.17 21.70
CA GLN A 273 14.18 3.03 22.88
C GLN A 273 13.28 4.27 22.77
N PHE A 274 13.15 4.87 21.59
CA PHE A 274 12.30 6.01 21.33
C PHE A 274 10.81 5.64 21.44
N ALA A 275 10.38 4.50 20.90
CA ALA A 275 9.01 4.00 21.09
C ALA A 275 8.68 3.74 22.58
N THR A 276 9.67 3.25 23.34
CA THR A 276 9.53 3.11 24.80
C THR A 276 9.37 4.47 25.48
N ALA A 277 10.14 5.47 25.04
CA ALA A 277 10.07 6.83 25.54
C ALA A 277 8.71 7.48 25.25
N ASP A 278 8.18 7.27 24.05
CA ASP A 278 6.86 7.76 23.66
C ASP A 278 5.76 7.18 24.55
N ALA A 279 5.80 5.87 24.80
CA ALA A 279 4.83 5.21 25.67
C ALA A 279 4.90 5.72 27.12
N LEU A 280 6.11 5.99 27.62
CA LEU A 280 6.32 6.58 28.95
C LEU A 280 5.83 8.02 29.01
N PHE A 281 6.21 8.86 28.03
CA PHE A 281 5.75 10.23 27.92
C PHE A 281 4.23 10.28 27.83
N LYS A 282 3.62 9.51 26.93
CA LYS A 282 2.16 9.43 26.76
C LYS A 282 1.44 9.00 28.02
N ARG A 283 2.05 8.13 28.82
CA ARG A 283 1.49 7.74 30.12
C ARG A 283 1.62 8.84 31.17
N ALA A 284 2.69 9.63 31.15
CA ALA A 284 2.93 10.70 32.11
C ALA A 284 2.21 12.01 31.77
N ALA A 285 2.17 12.38 30.48
CA ALA A 285 1.60 13.62 29.95
C ALA A 285 0.14 13.45 29.47
N GLY A 286 -0.29 12.22 29.16
CA GLY A 286 -1.63 11.90 28.67
C GLY A 286 -1.82 12.05 27.16
N PHE A 287 -0.78 12.42 26.41
CA PHE A 287 -0.83 12.59 24.95
C PHE A 287 0.49 12.18 24.28
N ASP A 288 0.48 11.98 22.97
CA ASP A 288 1.65 11.55 22.21
C ASP A 288 2.71 12.65 22.08
N PRO A 289 4.00 12.40 22.35
CA PRO A 289 5.06 13.42 22.24
C PRO A 289 5.23 13.97 20.82
N ALA A 290 4.86 13.21 19.79
CA ALA A 290 4.92 13.68 18.40
C ALA A 290 4.00 14.89 18.15
N ARG A 291 3.15 15.27 19.11
CA ARG A 291 2.26 16.43 18.99
C ARG A 291 2.91 17.80 19.23
N LEU A 292 4.17 17.80 19.63
CA LEU A 292 4.94 18.99 19.89
C LEU A 292 6.13 18.98 18.94
N ASP A 293 6.47 20.14 18.39
CA ASP A 293 7.74 20.29 17.69
C ASP A 293 8.93 20.15 18.64
N ALA A 294 10.13 20.11 18.08
CA ALA A 294 11.36 19.91 18.84
C ALA A 294 11.60 21.03 19.88
N ASP A 295 11.22 22.27 19.55
CA ASP A 295 11.43 23.44 20.40
C ASP A 295 10.46 23.44 21.58
N ASN A 296 9.19 23.11 21.35
CA ASN A 296 8.18 22.95 22.38
C ASN A 296 8.49 21.76 23.31
N LEU A 297 9.03 20.66 22.78
CA LEU A 297 9.53 19.55 23.61
C LEU A 297 10.76 19.94 24.45
N ALA A 298 11.58 20.88 23.99
CA ALA A 298 12.70 21.41 24.77
C ALA A 298 12.24 22.21 25.99
N GLY A 299 11.06 22.84 25.91
CA GLY A 299 10.41 23.54 27.02
C GLY A 299 9.80 22.64 28.11
N VAL A 300 9.81 21.31 27.96
CA VAL A 300 9.28 20.35 28.95
C VAL A 300 10.42 19.69 29.75
N ASP A 301 10.22 19.54 31.07
CA ASP A 301 11.16 18.83 31.95
C ASP A 301 11.09 17.31 31.70
N LEU A 302 12.04 16.82 30.91
CA LEU A 302 12.17 15.42 30.50
C LEU A 302 13.35 14.69 31.15
N ASP A 303 13.96 15.27 32.17
CA ASP A 303 15.11 14.70 32.87
C ASP A 303 14.74 13.36 33.57
N TRP A 304 13.47 13.20 33.96
CA TRP A 304 12.95 11.93 34.47
C TRP A 304 12.96 10.82 33.40
N LEU A 305 12.68 11.15 32.13
CA LEU A 305 12.67 10.22 31.00
C LEU A 305 14.09 9.81 30.64
N ARG A 306 14.99 10.79 30.60
CA ARG A 306 16.44 10.59 30.41
C ARG A 306 17.01 9.61 31.43
N ARG A 307 16.74 9.83 32.72
CA ARG A 307 17.13 8.89 33.80
C ARG A 307 16.47 7.52 33.66
N ALA A 308 15.19 7.48 33.28
CA ALA A 308 14.46 6.22 33.14
C ALA A 308 15.07 5.33 32.04
N LEU A 309 15.55 5.92 30.94
CA LEU A 309 16.06 5.17 29.80
C LEU A 309 17.59 5.09 29.73
N TYR A 310 18.29 5.61 30.74
CA TYR A 310 19.74 5.72 30.79
C TYR A 310 20.28 6.49 29.59
N TRP A 311 19.71 7.66 29.32
CA TRP A 311 20.15 8.55 28.25
C TRP A 311 21.08 9.65 28.78
N ASP A 312 21.92 10.17 27.89
CA ASP A 312 22.55 11.49 28.06
C ASP A 312 21.67 12.57 27.40
N GLU A 313 22.10 13.83 27.49
CA GLU A 313 21.38 14.95 26.87
C GLU A 313 21.35 14.79 25.34
N SER A 314 22.45 14.35 24.73
CA SER A 314 22.53 14.15 23.27
C SER A 314 21.46 13.18 22.75
N ARG A 315 21.23 12.05 23.45
CA ARG A 315 20.21 11.07 23.06
C ARG A 315 18.78 11.58 23.30
N LEU A 316 18.56 12.37 24.35
CA LEU A 316 17.28 13.03 24.58
C LEU A 316 16.98 14.08 23.50
N ASP A 317 17.98 14.86 23.11
CA ASP A 317 17.87 15.86 22.04
C ASP A 317 17.60 15.19 20.68
N GLN A 318 18.27 14.07 20.39
CA GLN A 318 17.96 13.28 19.19
C GLN A 318 16.49 12.84 19.17
N TRP A 319 15.96 12.37 20.31
CA TRP A 319 14.54 11.99 20.41
C TRP A 319 13.61 13.18 20.20
N ARG A 320 13.92 14.37 20.76
CA ARG A 320 13.16 15.61 20.53
C ARG A 320 13.11 15.99 19.05
N VAL A 321 14.28 16.01 18.40
CA VAL A 321 14.42 16.33 16.98
C VAL A 321 13.67 15.32 16.11
N ASP A 322 13.83 14.03 16.37
CA ASP A 322 13.15 12.98 15.59
C ASP A 322 11.64 13.07 15.73
N ARG A 323 11.11 13.35 16.93
CA ARG A 323 9.66 13.51 17.13
C ARG A 323 9.12 14.79 16.52
N GLY A 324 9.88 15.88 16.56
CA GLY A 324 9.56 17.10 15.83
C GLY A 324 9.59 16.94 14.30
N ARG A 325 10.42 16.01 13.77
CA ARG A 325 10.47 15.70 12.32
C ARG A 325 9.39 14.75 11.84
N LEU A 326 8.91 13.84 12.70
CA LEU A 326 7.81 12.92 12.38
C LEU A 326 6.43 13.60 12.38
N TRP A 327 6.37 14.86 12.78
CA TRP A 327 5.17 15.70 12.83
C TRP A 327 4.39 15.78 11.49
N PRO A 328 5.02 15.98 10.31
CA PRO A 328 4.30 15.97 9.03
C PRO A 328 3.84 14.57 8.60
N GLU A 329 4.47 13.52 9.13
CA GLU A 329 4.28 12.12 8.70
C GLU A 329 3.17 11.39 9.47
N ARG A 330 2.65 11.97 10.57
CA ARG A 330 1.67 11.34 11.49
C ARG A 330 0.37 12.13 11.63
N VAL A 331 -0.10 12.71 10.52
CA VAL A 331 -1.30 13.57 10.44
C VAL A 331 -2.55 12.94 11.10
N ASP A 332 -2.66 11.61 11.10
CA ASP A 332 -3.71 10.82 11.76
C ASP A 332 -3.71 10.93 13.31
N GLU A 333 -2.54 11.15 13.92
CA GLU A 333 -2.38 11.32 15.38
C GLU A 333 -2.55 12.79 15.85
N HIS A 334 -2.51 13.76 14.90
CA HIS A 334 -2.40 15.21 15.13
C HIS A 334 -3.73 16.00 15.13
N LEU A 335 -4.86 15.42 14.70
CA LEU A 335 -6.20 16.05 14.72
C LEU A 335 -6.68 16.54 16.11
N ALA A 336 -5.95 16.23 17.18
CA ALA A 336 -6.27 16.62 18.55
C ALA A 336 -5.58 17.92 19.05
N GLY A 337 -4.64 18.49 18.30
CA GLY A 337 -3.92 19.72 18.67
C GLY A 337 -4.86 20.88 19.01
N TYR A 338 -6.00 20.96 18.32
CA TYR A 338 -7.09 21.92 18.52
C TYR A 338 -7.65 21.96 19.98
N THR A 339 -7.37 20.94 20.81
CA THR A 339 -7.96 20.78 22.15
C THR A 339 -7.10 21.34 23.28
N ILE A 340 -5.78 21.50 23.09
CA ILE A 340 -4.88 22.06 24.12
C ILE A 340 -5.26 23.53 24.39
N VAL A 341 -5.60 24.27 23.34
CA VAL A 341 -5.99 25.69 23.40
C VAL A 341 -7.37 25.91 24.06
N ARG A 342 -8.29 24.93 24.01
CA ARG A 342 -9.62 25.05 24.65
C ARG A 342 -9.64 24.76 26.15
N SER A 343 -8.54 24.32 26.76
CA SER A 343 -8.50 23.86 28.16
C SER A 343 -8.57 24.96 29.23
N LYS A 344 -8.77 26.24 28.87
CA LYS A 344 -8.80 27.36 29.82
C LYS A 344 -10.18 27.84 30.30
N LEU A 345 -11.29 27.19 29.96
CA LEU A 345 -12.64 27.69 30.29
C LEU A 345 -13.51 26.65 31.00
N ALA A 346 -13.37 26.49 32.33
CA ALA A 346 -14.47 26.15 33.24
C ALA A 346 -13.99 26.02 34.70
N SER A 347 -14.40 26.97 35.54
CA SER A 347 -14.33 26.90 37.00
C SER A 347 -15.36 25.90 37.54
N HIS A 348 -15.03 25.22 38.65
CA HIS A 348 -15.92 24.39 39.50
C HIS A 348 -16.03 22.88 39.27
N LEU A 349 -14.91 22.15 39.29
CA LEU A 349 -14.91 20.71 39.60
C LEU A 349 -13.52 20.34 40.19
N ALA A 350 -13.37 19.17 40.86
CA ALA A 350 -12.19 18.78 41.65
C ALA A 350 -11.14 17.95 40.87
N SER A 351 -9.88 18.42 40.83
CA SER A 351 -8.68 17.93 40.07
C SER A 351 -8.63 18.11 38.52
N PRO A 352 -7.63 18.83 37.95
CA PRO A 352 -7.55 19.19 36.52
C PRO A 352 -7.47 18.01 35.53
N GLY A 353 -6.77 16.92 35.87
CA GLY A 353 -6.58 15.79 34.95
C GLY A 353 -7.82 14.91 34.74
N GLN A 354 -8.67 14.76 35.77
CA GLN A 354 -9.86 13.88 35.69
C GLN A 354 -10.99 14.49 34.84
N ARG A 355 -11.05 15.81 34.75
CA ARG A 355 -12.06 16.54 33.95
C ARG A 355 -11.78 16.53 32.47
N VAL A 356 -10.53 16.80 32.11
CA VAL A 356 -10.06 16.84 30.72
C VAL A 356 -10.42 15.53 30.03
N MET A 357 -10.26 14.42 30.73
CA MET A 357 -10.39 13.12 30.13
C MET A 357 -11.81 12.53 30.16
N SER A 358 -12.65 12.91 31.14
CA SER A 358 -14.06 12.49 31.16
C SER A 358 -14.88 13.19 30.05
N SER A 359 -14.54 14.44 29.73
CA SER A 359 -15.16 15.18 28.62
C SER A 359 -14.71 14.67 27.25
N LEU A 360 -13.46 14.24 27.13
CA LEU A 360 -12.96 13.52 25.94
C LEU A 360 -13.67 12.16 25.76
N ALA A 361 -13.89 11.40 26.85
CA ALA A 361 -14.61 10.13 26.79
C ALA A 361 -16.09 10.32 26.35
N MET A 362 -16.78 11.37 26.79
CA MET A 362 -18.18 11.63 26.39
C MET A 362 -18.34 12.02 24.91
N ALA A 363 -17.37 12.72 24.32
CA ALA A 363 -17.43 13.16 22.92
C ALA A 363 -17.17 12.03 21.90
N PHE A 364 -16.50 10.95 22.33
CA PHE A 364 -16.04 9.87 21.46
C PHE A 364 -16.60 8.47 21.82
N ASN A 365 -17.50 8.37 22.80
CA ASN A 365 -18.12 7.11 23.21
C ASN A 365 -19.34 6.73 22.34
N ALA A 366 -19.34 5.51 21.79
CA ALA A 366 -20.43 4.96 20.99
C ALA A 366 -21.71 4.64 21.79
N ASP A 367 -21.62 4.54 23.13
CA ASP A 367 -22.73 4.10 24.01
C ASP A 367 -23.59 5.26 24.54
N SER A 368 -23.62 6.39 23.80
CA SER A 368 -24.35 7.62 24.17
C SER A 368 -25.88 7.45 24.28
N ARG A 369 -26.42 6.28 23.91
CA ARG A 369 -27.83 5.94 24.16
C ARG A 369 -28.14 5.66 25.64
N ARG A 370 -27.18 5.14 26.43
CA ARG A 370 -27.39 4.86 27.86
C ARG A 370 -27.27 6.09 28.76
N THR A 371 -26.65 7.17 28.30
CA THR A 371 -26.46 8.40 29.07
C THR A 371 -27.66 9.35 29.07
N LEU A 372 -28.74 9.02 28.36
CA LEU A 372 -29.96 9.83 28.28
C LEU A 372 -30.98 9.52 29.39
N ASP A 373 -30.80 8.44 30.18
CA ASP A 373 -31.74 8.05 31.26
C ASP A 373 -31.37 8.54 32.67
N GLY A 374 -30.25 9.26 32.80
CA GLY A 374 -29.85 9.92 34.04
C GLY A 374 -29.29 9.00 35.14
N SER A 375 -28.96 7.74 34.85
CA SER A 375 -28.61 6.76 35.90
C SER A 375 -27.27 6.01 35.76
N ALA A 376 -26.20 6.63 35.26
CA ALA A 376 -24.81 6.20 35.57
C ALA A 376 -23.76 7.25 35.13
N CYS A 377 -22.70 7.40 35.94
CA CYS A 377 -21.52 8.20 35.60
C CYS A 377 -20.77 7.61 34.38
N PRO A 378 -20.23 8.40 33.45
CA PRO A 378 -19.52 7.87 32.28
C PRO A 378 -18.30 7.03 32.68
N ARG A 379 -17.96 6.02 31.85
CA ARG A 379 -16.73 5.24 32.03
C ARG A 379 -15.50 6.15 31.91
N PRO A 380 -14.47 5.95 32.73
CA PRO A 380 -13.21 6.67 32.58
C PRO A 380 -12.54 6.40 31.22
N TRP A 381 -11.88 7.41 30.66
CA TRP A 381 -11.26 7.37 29.32
C TRP A 381 -10.23 6.26 29.08
N TRP A 382 -9.57 5.77 30.14
CA TRP A 382 -8.60 4.67 30.03
C TRP A 382 -9.26 3.30 29.87
N GLU A 383 -10.59 3.24 29.91
CA GLU A 383 -11.43 2.06 29.60
C GLU A 383 -12.11 2.18 28.22
N VAL A 384 -11.78 3.22 27.43
CA VAL A 384 -12.32 3.46 26.08
C VAL A 384 -11.36 2.89 25.06
N GLU A 385 -11.65 1.68 24.57
CA GLU A 385 -10.77 0.93 23.65
C GLU A 385 -11.04 1.24 22.16
N ARG A 386 -12.10 1.98 21.80
CA ARG A 386 -12.49 2.27 20.41
C ARG A 386 -12.75 3.76 20.18
N VAL A 387 -12.11 4.34 19.15
CA VAL A 387 -12.36 5.70 18.65
C VAL A 387 -13.09 5.59 17.31
N VAL A 388 -14.39 5.89 17.28
CA VAL A 388 -15.29 5.64 16.12
C VAL A 388 -15.61 6.92 15.33
N GLY A 389 -14.81 7.99 15.52
CA GLY A 389 -15.12 9.33 15.00
C GLY A 389 -15.24 9.42 13.48
N LEU A 390 -14.37 8.72 12.73
CA LEU A 390 -14.38 8.71 11.27
C LEU A 390 -15.56 7.92 10.69
N THR A 391 -15.88 6.76 11.27
CA THR A 391 -16.98 5.89 10.81
C THR A 391 -18.33 6.58 10.98
N HIS A 392 -18.56 7.29 12.09
CA HIS A 392 -19.79 8.07 12.29
C HIS A 392 -19.88 9.32 11.40
N LEU A 393 -18.74 9.92 11.01
CA LEU A 393 -18.71 10.99 10.03
C LEU A 393 -19.13 10.48 8.65
N MET A 394 -18.68 9.29 8.26
CA MET A 394 -19.03 8.61 7.01
C MET A 394 -20.51 8.19 6.98
N GLU A 395 -21.02 7.58 8.05
CA GLU A 395 -22.43 7.18 8.18
C GLU A 395 -23.40 8.38 8.13
N ARG A 396 -23.01 9.53 8.70
CA ARG A 396 -23.81 10.75 8.68
C ARG A 396 -23.65 11.58 7.40
N SER A 397 -22.58 11.38 6.64
CA SER A 397 -22.39 12.00 5.32
C SER A 397 -23.19 11.31 4.20
N ALA A 398 -23.71 10.11 4.45
CA ALA A 398 -24.51 9.35 3.49
C ALA A 398 -25.98 9.84 3.40
N ASP A 399 -26.44 10.68 4.32
CA ASP A 399 -27.76 11.32 4.32
C ASP A 399 -27.62 12.86 4.27
N PRO A 400 -27.69 13.49 3.09
CA PRO A 400 -27.40 14.91 2.90
C PRO A 400 -28.36 15.85 3.65
N ASP A 401 -29.51 15.35 4.14
CA ASP A 401 -30.54 16.14 4.82
C ASP A 401 -30.32 16.24 6.35
N GLN A 402 -29.33 15.53 6.92
CA GLN A 402 -28.99 15.60 8.35
C GLN A 402 -27.75 16.45 8.66
N PHE A 403 -27.18 17.14 7.67
CA PHE A 403 -26.03 18.03 7.89
C PHE A 403 -26.51 19.40 8.35
N ASP A 404 -26.44 19.67 9.65
CA ASP A 404 -26.82 20.96 10.23
C ASP A 404 -25.85 22.07 9.79
N PRO A 405 -26.30 23.10 9.05
CA PRO A 405 -25.46 24.21 8.61
C PRO A 405 -24.93 25.08 9.76
N GLU A 406 -25.46 24.97 10.99
CA GLU A 406 -24.97 25.74 12.15
C GLU A 406 -23.60 25.26 12.68
N TRP A 407 -23.12 24.08 12.30
CA TRP A 407 -21.80 23.59 12.74
C TRP A 407 -20.61 24.40 12.20
N GLY A 408 -20.84 25.22 11.16
CA GLY A 408 -19.86 26.17 10.64
C GLY A 408 -19.82 27.53 11.35
N GLN A 409 -20.67 27.78 12.35
CA GLN A 409 -20.79 29.11 12.98
C GLN A 409 -20.14 29.25 14.37
N GLY A 410 -19.52 28.21 14.92
CA GLY A 410 -19.01 28.23 16.29
C GLY A 410 -17.50 28.48 16.42
N VAL A 411 -17.00 29.69 16.13
CA VAL A 411 -15.60 30.08 16.41
C VAL A 411 -15.49 31.48 17.07
N LEU A 412 -15.17 31.44 18.39
CA LEU A 412 -14.19 32.26 19.15
C LEU A 412 -14.52 33.70 19.63
N PRO A 413 -13.85 34.18 20.71
CA PRO A 413 -14.50 34.67 21.93
C PRO A 413 -14.26 36.15 22.23
N CYS A 414 -15.18 36.78 22.95
CA CYS A 414 -15.00 38.15 23.45
C CYS A 414 -15.29 38.25 24.96
N GLN A 415 -14.27 37.97 25.78
CA GLN A 415 -14.27 38.33 27.21
C GLN A 415 -12.90 38.85 27.69
N ASP A 416 -12.29 39.75 26.91
CA ASP A 416 -11.23 40.63 27.41
C ASP A 416 -11.64 42.09 27.19
N GLU A 417 -11.49 42.90 28.23
CA GLU A 417 -11.98 44.29 28.32
C GLU A 417 -11.13 45.25 27.49
N ILE A 418 -9.85 44.91 27.26
CA ILE A 418 -8.89 45.72 26.48
C ILE A 418 -9.24 45.75 24.98
N LEU A 419 -9.90 44.69 24.47
CA LEU A 419 -10.25 44.59 23.04
C LEU A 419 -11.56 45.32 22.68
N ARG A 420 -12.31 45.81 23.68
CA ARG A 420 -13.54 46.59 23.44
C ARG A 420 -13.27 48.02 22.97
N THR A 421 -12.08 48.55 23.19
CA THR A 421 -11.75 49.95 22.88
C THR A 421 -11.25 50.18 21.44
N LEU A 422 -10.99 49.11 20.68
CA LEU A 422 -10.63 49.22 19.27
C LEU A 422 -11.90 49.36 18.41
N THR A 423 -11.90 50.33 17.49
CA THR A 423 -13.02 50.57 16.56
C THR A 423 -13.10 49.47 15.49
N ASP A 424 -14.28 49.28 14.89
CA ASP A 424 -14.56 48.14 14.01
C ASP A 424 -13.62 48.05 12.78
N ASP A 425 -13.12 49.19 12.28
CA ASP A 425 -12.15 49.21 11.19
C ASP A 425 -10.75 48.71 11.63
N GLN A 426 -10.36 48.95 12.88
CA GLN A 426 -9.10 48.45 13.46
C GLN A 426 -9.15 46.95 13.79
N ARG A 427 -10.35 46.37 13.93
CA ARG A 427 -10.55 44.94 14.18
C ARG A 427 -10.38 44.11 12.91
N LEU A 428 -10.73 44.68 11.75
CA LEU A 428 -10.61 44.01 10.45
C LEU A 428 -9.15 43.94 9.97
N GLU A 429 -8.35 44.98 10.21
CA GLU A 429 -6.93 45.01 9.81
C GLU A 429 -6.03 44.14 10.70
N ALA A 430 -6.46 43.80 11.92
CA ALA A 430 -5.67 43.00 12.87
C ALA A 430 -5.89 41.47 12.78
N THR A 431 -6.88 41.00 12.00
CA THR A 431 -7.27 39.56 11.96
C THR A 431 -6.92 38.83 10.67
N LEU A 432 -6.19 39.45 9.74
CA LEU A 432 -5.66 38.76 8.57
C LEU A 432 -4.18 39.17 8.38
N PRO A 433 -3.28 38.24 8.04
CA PRO A 433 -1.98 38.65 7.53
C PRO A 433 -2.21 39.49 6.25
N PRO A 434 -1.44 40.59 6.04
CA PRO A 434 -1.52 41.35 4.81
C PRO A 434 -0.84 40.54 3.70
N GLY A 435 -1.64 39.79 2.95
CA GLY A 435 -1.17 38.93 1.87
C GLY A 435 -2.16 37.79 1.64
N GLY A 436 -3.10 38.02 0.73
CA GLY A 436 -4.25 37.14 0.52
C GLY A 436 -3.90 35.73 0.04
N LEU A 437 -4.71 34.79 0.49
CA LEU A 437 -5.11 33.64 -0.31
C LEU A 437 -6.63 33.65 -0.36
N ALA A 438 -7.17 34.14 -1.47
CA ALA A 438 -8.57 33.93 -1.82
C ALA A 438 -8.78 32.41 -2.02
N LEU A 439 -9.16 31.72 -0.95
CA LEU A 439 -9.50 30.28 -0.98
C LEU A 439 -10.96 30.14 -1.41
N ALA A 440 -11.16 29.88 -2.70
CA ALA A 440 -12.43 30.01 -3.42
C ALA A 440 -13.48 28.88 -3.21
N ASP A 441 -13.32 27.92 -2.29
CA ASP A 441 -14.21 26.74 -2.21
C ASP A 441 -15.00 26.57 -0.88
N PRO A 442 -16.30 26.20 -0.94
CA PRO A 442 -17.16 26.04 0.23
C PRO A 442 -16.83 24.80 1.10
N PRO A 443 -17.22 24.78 2.39
CA PRO A 443 -16.90 23.72 3.37
C PRO A 443 -17.27 22.29 2.94
N LYS A 444 -18.37 22.12 2.20
CA LYS A 444 -18.81 20.82 1.66
C LYS A 444 -17.81 20.24 0.65
N VAL A 445 -17.23 21.09 -0.20
CA VAL A 445 -16.21 20.70 -1.19
C VAL A 445 -14.92 20.28 -0.48
N ARG A 446 -14.62 20.88 0.68
CA ARG A 446 -13.45 20.54 1.50
C ARG A 446 -13.57 19.17 2.17
N ALA A 447 -14.71 18.88 2.81
CA ALA A 447 -14.95 17.56 3.41
C ALA A 447 -14.94 16.44 2.37
N GLN A 448 -15.51 16.68 1.18
CA GLN A 448 -15.46 15.74 0.08
C GLN A 448 -14.01 15.53 -0.43
N ARG A 449 -13.23 16.60 -0.62
CA ARG A 449 -11.81 16.48 -0.99
C ARG A 449 -10.98 15.73 0.05
N MET A 450 -11.25 15.91 1.34
CA MET A 450 -10.59 15.15 2.42
C MET A 450 -10.93 13.65 2.35
N LEU A 451 -12.20 13.31 2.08
CA LEU A 451 -12.63 11.94 1.86
C LEU A 451 -12.01 11.35 0.58
N ASP A 452 -11.91 12.14 -0.48
CA ASP A 452 -11.32 11.73 -1.76
C ASP A 452 -9.81 11.45 -1.60
N VAL A 453 -9.10 12.25 -0.79
CA VAL A 453 -7.68 12.06 -0.46
C VAL A 453 -7.46 10.85 0.45
N ALA A 454 -8.26 10.68 1.50
CA ALA A 454 -8.20 9.50 2.39
C ALA A 454 -8.56 8.19 1.67
N SER A 455 -9.33 8.29 0.58
CA SER A 455 -9.70 7.18 -0.31
C SER A 455 -8.76 7.03 -1.51
N SER A 456 -7.75 7.92 -1.64
CA SER A 456 -6.87 7.99 -2.81
C SER A 456 -5.78 6.91 -2.77
N PRO A 457 -5.46 6.26 -3.91
CA PRO A 457 -4.66 5.05 -3.96
C PRO A 457 -3.16 5.30 -4.20
N SER A 458 -2.51 6.20 -3.43
CA SER A 458 -1.07 6.43 -3.63
C SER A 458 -0.20 5.32 -3.00
N PRO A 459 0.84 4.79 -3.69
CA PRO A 459 1.71 3.72 -3.17
C PRO A 459 2.67 4.17 -2.05
N THR A 460 2.86 5.47 -1.94
CA THR A 460 3.59 6.21 -0.90
C THR A 460 2.92 7.57 -0.86
N TRP A 461 2.75 8.17 0.31
CA TRP A 461 2.38 9.58 0.37
C TRP A 461 3.50 10.37 -0.32
N ASP A 462 3.25 10.87 -1.53
CA ASP A 462 4.18 11.72 -2.27
C ASP A 462 3.81 13.18 -1.96
N PRO A 463 4.68 13.97 -1.29
CA PRO A 463 4.38 15.34 -0.87
C PRO A 463 4.10 16.32 -2.04
N VAL A 464 4.21 15.88 -3.29
CA VAL A 464 4.03 16.73 -4.48
C VAL A 464 2.55 16.96 -4.84
N ASP A 465 1.63 16.08 -4.45
CA ASP A 465 0.18 16.22 -4.71
C ASP A 465 -0.60 16.97 -3.60
N GLU A 466 0.12 17.46 -2.58
CA GLU A 466 -0.39 17.91 -1.27
C GLU A 466 -0.82 19.39 -1.04
N PRO A 467 -0.72 20.40 -1.95
CA PRO A 467 -0.62 21.77 -1.46
C PRO A 467 -1.80 22.31 -0.63
N PRO A 468 -3.10 22.07 -0.88
CA PRO A 468 -4.14 22.81 -0.16
C PRO A 468 -4.50 22.24 1.22
N PHE A 469 -4.57 20.92 1.35
CA PHE A 469 -5.08 20.28 2.58
C PHE A 469 -4.00 20.15 3.65
N VAL A 470 -2.83 19.65 3.26
CA VAL A 470 -1.70 19.51 4.17
C VAL A 470 -1.13 20.89 4.52
N SER A 471 -1.05 21.84 3.58
CA SER A 471 -0.69 23.22 3.93
C SER A 471 -1.68 23.87 4.90
N ALA A 472 -2.99 23.63 4.76
CA ALA A 472 -3.96 24.15 5.73
C ALA A 472 -3.75 23.52 7.12
N LEU A 473 -3.58 22.20 7.22
CA LEU A 473 -3.32 21.53 8.50
C LEU A 473 -1.99 21.95 9.13
N LEU A 474 -0.91 22.04 8.33
CA LEU A 474 0.39 22.52 8.76
C LEU A 474 0.35 23.99 9.18
N HIS A 475 -0.48 24.82 8.55
CA HIS A 475 -0.66 26.22 8.94
C HIS A 475 -1.42 26.36 10.28
N TRP A 476 -2.52 25.63 10.46
CA TRP A 476 -3.25 25.61 11.73
C TRP A 476 -2.40 25.08 12.88
N ASP A 477 -1.57 24.09 12.59
CA ASP A 477 -0.60 23.60 13.56
C ASP A 477 0.51 24.60 13.84
N GLY A 478 1.09 25.27 12.84
CA GLY A 478 2.09 26.31 13.06
C GLY A 478 1.61 27.37 14.05
N LEU A 479 0.37 27.83 13.91
CA LEU A 479 -0.28 28.75 14.86
C LEU A 479 -0.46 28.14 16.26
N LEU A 480 -0.70 26.82 16.35
CA LEU A 480 -0.80 26.10 17.61
C LEU A 480 0.57 25.99 18.30
N GLN A 481 1.61 25.62 17.55
CA GLN A 481 2.98 25.51 18.06
C GLN A 481 3.49 26.88 18.52
N GLU A 482 3.23 27.96 17.77
CA GLU A 482 3.51 29.35 18.20
C GLU A 482 2.81 29.65 19.53
N ARG A 483 1.55 29.21 19.70
CA ARG A 483 0.80 29.44 20.92
C ARG A 483 1.30 28.61 22.11
N VAL A 484 1.80 27.41 21.87
CA VAL A 484 2.45 26.59 22.89
C VAL A 484 3.78 27.22 23.31
N ALA A 485 4.59 27.68 22.34
CA ALA A 485 5.83 28.40 22.57
C ALA A 485 5.61 29.65 23.43
N ASP A 486 4.62 30.48 23.07
CA ASP A 486 4.14 31.65 23.83
C ASP A 486 3.88 31.34 25.33
N VAL A 487 3.33 30.15 25.61
CA VAL A 487 2.99 29.72 26.97
C VAL A 487 4.24 29.25 27.70
N LEU A 488 5.09 28.48 27.03
CA LEU A 488 6.35 27.98 27.58
C LEU A 488 7.32 29.12 27.91
N GLU A 489 7.41 30.15 27.06
CA GLU A 489 8.23 31.35 27.29
C GLU A 489 7.81 32.16 28.53
N ARG A 490 6.52 32.10 28.90
CA ARG A 490 5.97 32.80 30.07
C ARG A 490 6.16 32.03 31.38
N LEU A 491 6.67 30.81 31.34
CA LEU A 491 6.96 30.03 32.53
C LEU A 491 8.37 30.37 33.06
N ASP A 492 8.50 30.48 34.38
CA ASP A 492 9.80 30.56 35.05
C ASP A 492 10.48 29.17 35.08
N GLY A 493 10.91 28.68 33.90
CA GLY A 493 11.59 27.40 33.70
C GLY A 493 10.76 26.33 32.97
N PRO A 494 11.31 25.12 32.77
CA PRO A 494 10.67 24.09 31.96
C PRO A 494 9.38 23.58 32.61
N LEU A 495 8.39 23.25 31.77
CA LEU A 495 7.10 22.70 32.19
C LEU A 495 7.30 21.36 32.89
N LYS A 496 6.92 21.28 34.16
CA LYS A 496 6.98 20.04 34.94
C LYS A 496 5.67 19.26 34.82
N LEU A 497 5.79 17.98 34.49
CA LEU A 497 4.66 17.04 34.52
C LEU A 497 4.29 16.68 35.97
N ASP A 498 3.04 16.27 36.16
CA ASP A 498 2.55 15.85 37.47
C ASP A 498 3.33 14.63 38.01
N ALA A 499 3.83 14.75 39.24
CA ALA A 499 4.71 13.74 39.84
C ALA A 499 4.03 12.37 40.03
N GLU A 500 2.71 12.33 40.27
CA GLU A 500 1.97 11.07 40.44
C GLU A 500 1.89 10.30 39.12
N TRP A 501 1.68 11.02 38.02
CA TRP A 501 1.61 10.44 36.67
C TRP A 501 2.97 9.99 36.15
N VAL A 502 4.02 10.76 36.46
CA VAL A 502 5.40 10.36 36.19
C VAL A 502 5.72 9.07 36.94
N GLU A 503 5.41 8.97 38.24
CA GLU A 503 5.62 7.72 39.00
C GLU A 503 4.81 6.54 38.43
N ALA A 504 3.53 6.74 38.10
CA ALA A 504 2.70 5.70 37.48
C ALA A 504 3.24 5.23 36.09
N ALA A 505 3.83 6.14 35.31
CA ALA A 505 4.52 5.79 34.07
C ALA A 505 5.79 4.96 34.35
N LEU A 506 6.55 5.37 35.34
CA LEU A 506 7.80 4.72 35.76
C LEU A 506 7.58 3.31 36.32
N GLU A 507 6.46 3.06 37.01
CA GLU A 507 6.05 1.71 37.43
C GLU A 507 5.88 0.75 36.24
N ARG A 508 5.41 1.27 35.09
CA ARG A 508 5.23 0.49 33.85
C ARG A 508 6.46 0.45 32.94
N ARG A 509 7.55 1.15 33.28
CA ARG A 509 8.79 1.16 32.48
C ARG A 509 9.27 -0.23 32.12
N ALA A 510 9.36 -1.14 33.10
CA ALA A 510 9.87 -2.49 32.87
C ALA A 510 9.00 -3.27 31.87
N TYR A 511 7.69 -3.00 31.86
CA TYR A 511 6.76 -3.55 30.89
C TYR A 511 7.04 -2.97 29.49
N PHE A 512 7.12 -1.64 29.32
CA PHE A 512 7.34 -1.04 28.00
C PHE A 512 8.70 -1.41 27.39
N VAL A 513 9.77 -1.35 28.18
CA VAL A 513 11.12 -1.80 27.74
C VAL A 513 11.09 -3.27 27.32
N ARG A 514 10.31 -4.11 28.03
CA ARG A 514 10.16 -5.51 27.67
C ARG A 514 9.36 -5.69 26.38
N ASP A 515 8.24 -5.00 26.27
CA ASP A 515 7.30 -5.13 25.18
C ASP A 515 7.94 -4.67 23.87
N TRP A 516 8.39 -3.42 23.80
CA TRP A 516 9.03 -2.87 22.60
C TRP A 516 10.34 -3.57 22.26
N GLY A 517 11.15 -3.95 23.25
CA GLY A 517 12.39 -4.68 23.00
C GLY A 517 12.18 -6.11 22.49
N ALA A 518 11.02 -6.72 22.73
CA ALA A 518 10.69 -8.06 22.26
C ALA A 518 10.04 -8.08 20.88
N ARG A 519 9.69 -6.91 20.31
CA ARG A 519 9.10 -6.82 18.98
C ARG A 519 10.20 -6.99 17.92
N PRO A 520 9.99 -7.85 16.90
CA PRO A 520 10.88 -7.92 15.77
C PRO A 520 10.79 -6.64 14.93
N VAL A 521 11.93 -6.21 14.40
CA VAL A 521 12.06 -5.06 13.50
C VAL A 521 12.73 -5.51 12.22
N LEU A 522 12.17 -5.15 11.06
CA LEU A 522 12.73 -5.50 9.75
C LEU A 522 14.12 -4.87 9.55
N LEU A 523 15.10 -5.70 9.20
CA LEU A 523 16.45 -5.29 8.80
C LEU A 523 16.61 -5.32 7.28
N ASP A 524 16.21 -6.42 6.64
CA ASP A 524 16.37 -6.64 5.20
C ASP A 524 15.13 -7.37 4.67
N SER A 525 14.50 -6.78 3.64
CA SER A 525 13.31 -7.36 3.00
C SER A 525 13.64 -8.41 1.94
N GLN A 526 14.91 -8.51 1.53
CA GLN A 526 15.39 -9.43 0.47
C GLN A 526 16.78 -10.00 0.81
N PRO A 527 16.95 -10.66 1.97
CA PRO A 527 18.19 -11.31 2.34
C PRO A 527 18.52 -12.41 1.32
N ASN A 528 19.80 -12.60 1.04
CA ASN A 528 20.23 -13.71 0.20
C ASN A 528 20.06 -15.06 0.93
N TYR A 529 20.07 -16.14 0.16
CA TYR A 529 19.91 -17.49 0.69
C TYR A 529 20.98 -17.86 1.72
N ASP A 530 22.24 -17.44 1.53
CA ASP A 530 23.33 -17.75 2.45
C ASP A 530 23.16 -17.10 3.83
N LEU A 531 22.54 -15.93 3.88
CA LEU A 531 22.18 -15.21 5.10
C LEU A 531 21.00 -15.89 5.79
N VAL A 532 19.95 -16.22 5.04
CA VAL A 532 18.79 -16.98 5.54
C VAL A 532 19.25 -18.31 6.14
N TYR A 533 20.09 -19.04 5.42
CA TYR A 533 20.61 -20.33 5.85
C TYR A 533 21.50 -20.21 7.10
N ALA A 534 22.35 -19.18 7.20
CA ALA A 534 23.18 -18.96 8.38
C ALA A 534 22.36 -18.75 9.65
N VAL A 535 21.38 -17.85 9.60
CA VAL A 535 20.56 -17.48 10.77
C VAL A 535 19.62 -18.62 11.17
N THR A 536 19.08 -19.37 10.21
CA THR A 536 18.13 -20.46 10.50
C THR A 536 18.80 -21.75 10.97
N ARG A 537 20.02 -22.06 10.47
CA ARG A 537 20.74 -23.29 10.83
C ARG A 537 21.25 -23.29 12.26
N ASP A 538 21.68 -22.12 12.76
CA ASP A 538 22.17 -21.97 14.11
C ASP A 538 21.65 -20.66 14.75
N PRO A 539 20.41 -20.68 15.27
CA PRO A 539 19.81 -19.51 15.93
C PRO A 539 20.54 -19.10 17.21
N GLY A 540 21.31 -20.03 17.82
CA GLY A 540 22.00 -19.80 19.09
C GLY A 540 23.22 -18.90 18.97
N THR A 541 23.91 -18.94 17.82
CA THR A 541 25.07 -18.08 17.50
C THR A 541 24.64 -16.67 17.07
N HIS A 542 23.49 -16.54 16.40
CA HIS A 542 23.00 -15.26 15.86
C HIS A 542 21.96 -14.59 16.76
N ALA A 543 22.25 -14.48 18.06
CA ALA A 543 21.29 -13.98 19.06
C ALA A 543 20.66 -12.64 18.66
N GLY A 544 19.33 -12.62 18.53
CA GLY A 544 18.55 -11.44 18.17
C GLY A 544 18.28 -11.27 16.67
N PHE A 545 18.91 -12.05 15.80
CA PHE A 545 18.56 -12.10 14.38
C PHE A 545 17.56 -13.22 14.13
N ARG A 546 16.55 -12.96 13.30
CA ARG A 546 15.51 -13.92 12.93
C ARG A 546 15.23 -13.83 11.44
N VAL A 547 14.71 -14.92 10.90
CA VAL A 547 14.21 -14.95 9.52
C VAL A 547 12.71 -15.21 9.56
N ARG A 548 11.94 -14.36 8.89
CA ARG A 548 10.51 -14.53 8.68
C ARG A 548 10.26 -14.92 7.23
N ALA A 549 9.45 -15.93 6.99
CA ALA A 549 8.96 -16.24 5.65
C ALA A 549 7.77 -15.31 5.31
N THR A 550 7.79 -14.73 4.11
CA THR A 550 6.70 -13.90 3.58
C THR A 550 6.49 -14.22 2.09
N THR A 551 5.51 -13.58 1.47
CA THR A 551 5.26 -13.69 0.03
C THR A 551 5.45 -12.34 -0.65
N ARG A 552 5.97 -12.37 -1.88
CA ARG A 552 6.09 -11.19 -2.74
C ARG A 552 5.35 -11.46 -4.04
N ARG A 553 4.54 -10.49 -4.47
CA ARG A 553 3.89 -10.56 -5.78
C ARG A 553 4.89 -10.28 -6.90
N VAL A 554 5.12 -11.26 -7.77
CA VAL A 554 6.01 -11.19 -8.94
C VAL A 554 5.17 -11.29 -10.21
N ARG A 555 5.57 -10.57 -11.26
CA ARG A 555 4.94 -10.61 -12.58
C ARG A 555 5.95 -11.04 -13.62
N LEU A 556 5.45 -11.64 -14.69
CA LEU A 556 6.26 -11.93 -15.85
C LEU A 556 6.61 -10.61 -16.55
N GLU A 557 7.89 -10.28 -16.52
CA GLU A 557 8.45 -9.14 -17.23
C GLU A 557 9.16 -9.60 -18.50
N VAL A 558 9.21 -8.72 -19.49
CA VAL A 558 9.91 -8.93 -20.77
C VAL A 558 10.83 -7.73 -20.98
N ASP A 559 12.04 -7.97 -21.46
CA ASP A 559 12.98 -6.90 -21.78
C ASP A 559 12.37 -5.94 -22.81
N ASP A 560 12.24 -4.67 -22.43
CA ASP A 560 11.88 -3.60 -23.34
C ASP A 560 13.10 -3.24 -24.19
N SER A 561 13.04 -3.63 -25.47
CA SER A 561 14.11 -3.38 -26.43
C SER A 561 14.41 -1.90 -26.66
N SER A 562 13.53 -0.98 -26.23
CA SER A 562 13.70 0.46 -26.42
C SER A 562 14.52 1.14 -25.31
N ASN A 563 14.55 0.58 -24.09
CA ASN A 563 15.19 1.23 -22.93
C ASN A 563 15.96 0.27 -21.99
N GLY A 564 15.99 -1.04 -22.30
CA GLY A 564 16.68 -2.05 -21.50
C GLY A 564 16.06 -2.33 -20.13
N LYS A 565 14.82 -1.90 -19.87
CA LYS A 565 14.08 -2.19 -18.63
C LYS A 565 13.07 -3.31 -18.88
N ALA A 566 12.90 -4.19 -17.90
CA ALA A 566 11.88 -5.22 -18.00
C ALA A 566 10.48 -4.60 -17.76
N VAL A 567 9.52 -4.86 -18.66
CA VAL A 567 8.13 -4.38 -18.56
C VAL A 567 7.18 -5.55 -18.39
N ALA A 568 6.26 -5.42 -17.42
CA ALA A 568 5.26 -6.45 -17.16
C ALA A 568 4.28 -6.60 -18.32
N VAL A 569 4.07 -7.84 -18.78
CA VAL A 569 3.15 -8.14 -19.89
C VAL A 569 1.71 -7.81 -19.49
N ALA A 570 0.97 -7.13 -20.37
CA ALA A 570 -0.43 -6.74 -20.15
C ALA A 570 -0.67 -6.00 -18.81
N ALA A 571 0.31 -5.22 -18.35
CA ALA A 571 0.31 -4.60 -17.03
C ALA A 571 -0.98 -3.83 -16.67
N PRO A 572 -1.62 -3.05 -17.57
CA PRO A 572 -2.86 -2.35 -17.25
C PRO A 572 -4.04 -3.30 -16.98
N LEU A 573 -4.09 -4.44 -17.67
CA LEU A 573 -5.16 -5.44 -17.54
C LEU A 573 -4.96 -6.31 -16.31
N LEU A 574 -3.74 -6.85 -16.11
CA LEU A 574 -3.41 -7.62 -14.92
C LEU A 574 -3.58 -6.77 -13.66
N GLY A 575 -3.13 -5.52 -13.73
CA GLY A 575 -3.18 -4.59 -12.60
C GLY A 575 -2.02 -4.81 -11.62
N ARG A 576 -2.17 -4.22 -10.44
CA ARG A 576 -1.16 -4.21 -9.37
C ARG A 576 -1.80 -4.57 -8.04
N VAL A 577 -1.00 -5.17 -7.17
CA VAL A 577 -1.28 -5.24 -5.74
C VAL A 577 -0.75 -3.98 -5.05
N ARG A 578 -1.21 -3.73 -3.84
CA ARG A 578 -0.83 -2.59 -3.00
C ARG A 578 -0.93 -2.94 -1.53
N SER A 579 -0.37 -2.10 -0.67
CA SER A 579 -0.62 -2.16 0.76
C SER A 579 -2.09 -1.80 1.09
N PRO A 580 -2.66 -2.35 2.18
CA PRO A 580 -3.98 -1.98 2.69
C PRO A 580 -4.08 -0.47 2.94
N TYR A 581 -5.24 0.13 2.68
CA TYR A 581 -5.45 1.52 3.06
C TYR A 581 -5.45 1.70 4.57
N LEU A 582 -5.11 2.91 5.02
CA LEU A 582 -5.20 3.30 6.43
C LEU A 582 -6.61 3.02 7.00
N LEU A 583 -7.67 3.34 6.25
CA LEU A 583 -9.05 3.02 6.63
C LEU A 583 -9.27 1.53 6.87
N ASN A 584 -8.76 0.66 5.99
CA ASN A 584 -8.86 -0.79 6.16
C ASN A 584 -8.15 -1.27 7.44
N LEU A 585 -6.99 -0.68 7.76
CA LEU A 585 -6.24 -1.01 8.98
C LEU A 585 -6.96 -0.49 10.24
N LEU A 586 -7.50 0.73 10.19
CA LEU A 586 -8.24 1.33 11.30
C LEU A 586 -9.55 0.57 11.59
N GLU A 587 -10.27 0.13 10.57
CA GLU A 587 -11.47 -0.71 10.73
C GLU A 587 -11.17 -2.07 11.37
N GLN A 588 -9.92 -2.52 11.32
CA GLN A 588 -9.48 -3.81 11.84
C GLN A 588 -8.87 -3.73 13.25
N GLN A 589 -8.57 -2.54 13.76
CA GLN A 589 -8.08 -2.33 15.13
C GLN A 589 -8.90 -3.09 16.20
N PRO A 590 -10.25 -3.11 16.17
CA PRO A 590 -11.03 -3.90 17.10
C PRO A 590 -10.73 -5.40 17.02
N ARG A 591 -10.64 -5.94 15.80
CA ARG A 591 -10.34 -7.36 15.54
C ARG A 591 -8.94 -7.72 16.00
N GLU A 592 -7.97 -6.81 15.82
CA GLU A 592 -6.62 -6.99 16.37
C GLU A 592 -6.61 -7.02 17.89
N SER A 593 -7.42 -6.17 18.54
CA SER A 593 -7.55 -6.17 20.00
C SER A 593 -8.13 -7.50 20.48
N ASP A 594 -9.24 -7.94 19.87
CA ASP A 594 -9.89 -9.21 20.19
C ASP A 594 -8.91 -10.39 20.01
N LEU A 595 -8.13 -10.39 18.92
CA LEU A 595 -7.09 -11.39 18.67
C LEU A 595 -5.98 -11.36 19.73
N ARG A 596 -5.55 -10.18 20.17
CA ARG A 596 -4.54 -10.04 21.25
C ARG A 596 -5.07 -10.58 22.58
N ASP A 597 -6.34 -10.37 22.88
CA ASP A 597 -6.97 -10.85 24.11
C ASP A 597 -7.15 -12.37 24.09
N LEU A 598 -7.57 -12.94 22.96
CA LEU A 598 -7.62 -14.39 22.76
C LEU A 598 -6.23 -15.03 22.92
N ARG A 599 -5.18 -14.42 22.37
CA ARG A 599 -3.79 -14.89 22.54
C ARG A 599 -3.32 -14.87 24.00
N ARG A 600 -3.91 -14.02 24.84
CA ARG A 600 -3.62 -13.91 26.29
C ARG A 600 -4.46 -14.85 27.15
N LYS A 601 -5.53 -15.46 26.62
CA LYS A 601 -6.38 -16.38 27.40
C LYS A 601 -5.57 -17.56 27.92
N ARG A 602 -5.70 -17.82 29.23
CA ARG A 602 -4.99 -18.90 29.94
C ARG A 602 -5.33 -20.29 29.38
N GLN A 603 -6.58 -20.51 28.99
CA GLN A 603 -7.07 -21.71 28.30
C GLN A 603 -7.83 -21.28 27.05
N LEU A 604 -7.57 -21.97 25.94
CA LEU A 604 -8.33 -21.82 24.70
C LEU A 604 -9.31 -22.98 24.60
N GLN A 605 -10.57 -22.66 24.35
CA GLN A 605 -11.61 -23.62 23.99
C GLN A 605 -11.68 -23.77 22.47
N ASP A 606 -12.36 -24.80 21.97
CA ASP A 606 -12.53 -24.99 20.52
C ASP A 606 -13.20 -23.77 19.86
N GLN A 607 -14.11 -23.10 20.57
CA GLN A 607 -14.73 -21.86 20.12
C GLN A 607 -13.71 -20.72 20.00
N ASP A 608 -12.74 -20.63 20.93
CA ASP A 608 -11.67 -19.63 20.85
C ASP A 608 -10.76 -19.91 19.65
N LEU A 609 -10.47 -21.18 19.35
CA LEU A 609 -9.67 -21.55 18.16
C LEU A 609 -10.38 -21.19 16.86
N SER A 610 -11.70 -21.39 16.79
CA SER A 610 -12.52 -20.96 15.65
C SER A 610 -12.53 -19.43 15.51
N GLU A 611 -12.71 -18.70 16.61
CA GLU A 611 -12.71 -17.24 16.60
C GLU A 611 -11.34 -16.68 16.18
N ILE A 612 -10.25 -17.29 16.67
CA ILE A 612 -8.88 -16.96 16.24
C ILE A 612 -8.71 -17.21 14.75
N GLN A 613 -9.19 -18.33 14.23
CA GLN A 613 -9.12 -18.64 12.80
C GLN A 613 -9.81 -17.57 11.95
N ASP A 614 -10.97 -17.10 12.40
CA ASP A 614 -11.72 -16.06 11.70
C ASP A 614 -11.04 -14.69 11.80
N LEU A 615 -10.51 -14.32 12.98
CA LEU A 615 -9.78 -13.07 13.17
C LEU A 615 -8.45 -13.04 12.40
N VAL A 616 -7.66 -14.12 12.45
CA VAL A 616 -6.39 -14.23 11.68
C VAL A 616 -6.66 -14.17 10.17
N GLY A 617 -7.75 -14.77 9.69
CA GLY A 617 -8.10 -14.74 8.27
C GLY A 617 -8.72 -13.41 7.79
N SER A 618 -9.25 -12.58 8.70
CA SER A 618 -9.96 -11.34 8.35
C SER A 618 -9.18 -10.06 8.66
N THR A 619 -8.16 -10.12 9.53
CA THR A 619 -7.26 -9.01 9.82
C THR A 619 -6.11 -8.98 8.81
N LEU A 620 -6.04 -7.92 8.01
CA LEU A 620 -4.91 -7.58 7.16
C LEU A 620 -3.73 -7.10 8.03
N GLN A 621 -2.54 -7.59 7.74
CA GLN A 621 -1.32 -7.10 8.40
C GLN A 621 -0.66 -5.99 7.57
N ALA A 622 0.13 -5.14 8.23
CA ALA A 622 0.83 -4.03 7.57
C ALA A 622 1.79 -4.45 6.42
N GLY A 623 2.14 -5.74 6.34
CA GLY A 623 2.94 -6.32 5.23
C GLY A 623 2.16 -7.20 4.25
N GLU A 624 0.86 -7.43 4.47
CA GLU A 624 0.02 -8.11 3.49
C GLU A 624 -0.33 -7.17 2.33
N VAL A 625 -0.67 -7.72 1.18
CA VAL A 625 -1.05 -6.94 -0.01
C VAL A 625 -2.49 -7.25 -0.42
N MET A 626 -3.16 -6.24 -0.97
CA MET A 626 -4.50 -6.34 -1.57
C MET A 626 -4.46 -5.93 -3.04
N GLY A 627 -5.44 -6.39 -3.80
CA GLY A 627 -5.69 -5.97 -5.18
C GLY A 627 -5.93 -4.45 -5.26
N GLY A 628 -5.13 -3.77 -6.08
CA GLY A 628 -5.21 -2.31 -6.24
C GLY A 628 -5.84 -1.86 -7.56
N SER A 629 -5.57 -2.57 -8.66
CA SER A 629 -6.05 -2.20 -10.00
C SER A 629 -6.20 -3.44 -10.88
N GLY A 630 -6.78 -3.29 -12.09
CA GLY A 630 -6.92 -4.38 -13.07
C GLY A 630 -7.60 -5.63 -12.52
N LEU A 631 -7.20 -6.80 -13.02
CA LEU A 631 -7.67 -8.11 -12.56
C LEU A 631 -7.31 -8.38 -11.10
N GLU A 632 -6.13 -7.92 -10.64
CA GLU A 632 -5.71 -8.03 -9.24
C GLU A 632 -6.74 -7.40 -8.28
N GLY A 633 -7.24 -6.20 -8.60
CA GLY A 633 -8.30 -5.55 -7.83
C GLY A 633 -9.68 -6.18 -8.04
N TYR A 634 -10.02 -6.49 -9.29
CA TYR A 634 -11.37 -6.99 -9.63
C TYR A 634 -11.66 -8.35 -9.01
N PHE A 635 -10.66 -9.24 -9.01
CA PHE A 635 -10.73 -10.58 -8.42
C PHE A 635 -10.02 -10.67 -7.06
N ASP A 636 -9.88 -9.55 -6.33
CA ASP A 636 -9.15 -9.56 -5.06
C ASP A 636 -9.70 -10.60 -4.09
N LEU A 637 -11.03 -10.76 -4.01
CA LEU A 637 -11.66 -11.74 -3.15
C LEU A 637 -11.33 -13.20 -3.51
N ALA A 638 -11.18 -13.52 -4.79
CA ALA A 638 -10.84 -14.87 -5.24
C ALA A 638 -9.32 -15.11 -5.13
N LEU A 639 -8.53 -14.13 -5.58
CA LEU A 639 -7.07 -14.18 -5.55
C LEU A 639 -6.50 -14.16 -4.13
N LYS A 640 -7.17 -13.49 -3.18
CA LYS A 640 -6.74 -13.41 -1.79
C LYS A 640 -7.04 -14.73 -1.08
N GLY A 641 -6.02 -15.31 -0.46
CA GLY A 641 -6.17 -16.44 0.45
C GLY A 641 -6.54 -16.01 1.87
N ARG A 642 -6.44 -16.96 2.80
CA ARG A 642 -6.63 -16.75 4.23
C ARG A 642 -5.39 -17.24 4.99
N SER A 643 -4.80 -16.36 5.79
CA SER A 643 -3.66 -16.69 6.63
C SER A 643 -4.02 -17.81 7.62
N GLY A 644 -3.12 -18.76 7.78
CA GLY A 644 -3.22 -19.83 8.78
C GLY A 644 -2.50 -19.44 10.06
N PHE A 645 -2.50 -20.35 11.04
CA PHE A 645 -1.73 -20.14 12.27
C PHE A 645 -1.29 -21.47 12.88
N HIS A 646 -0.13 -21.43 13.53
CA HIS A 646 0.40 -22.50 14.34
C HIS A 646 0.58 -22.00 15.77
N VAL A 647 0.00 -22.72 16.72
CA VAL A 647 0.14 -22.47 18.16
C VAL A 647 0.89 -23.65 18.73
N SER A 648 2.03 -23.38 19.38
CA SER A 648 2.68 -24.38 20.21
C SER A 648 2.60 -23.95 21.68
N SER A 649 2.33 -24.91 22.56
CA SER A 649 2.33 -24.67 24.00
C SER A 649 3.33 -25.60 24.69
N GLY A 650 4.20 -25.00 25.49
CA GLY A 650 5.25 -25.68 26.24
C GLY A 650 6.61 -24.95 26.20
N LEU A 651 7.45 -25.19 27.19
CA LEU A 651 8.86 -24.81 27.15
C LEU A 651 9.59 -25.79 26.21
N GLN A 652 10.03 -25.30 25.06
CA GLN A 652 10.78 -26.06 24.04
C GLN A 652 12.00 -26.80 24.65
N ASP A 653 12.56 -26.23 25.73
CA ASP A 653 13.68 -26.78 26.49
C ASP A 653 13.26 -27.30 27.88
N ARG A 654 12.53 -28.43 27.96
CA ARG A 654 12.68 -29.48 29.01
C ARG A 654 11.51 -30.47 29.02
N VAL A 655 11.88 -31.75 28.90
CA VAL A 655 11.21 -32.93 29.47
C VAL A 655 9.96 -33.42 28.71
N GLU A 656 10.11 -34.61 28.14
CA GLU A 656 9.07 -35.60 27.86
C GLU A 656 7.82 -35.12 27.09
N GLY A 657 7.99 -34.96 25.77
CA GLY A 657 7.05 -35.53 24.79
C GLY A 657 5.62 -34.99 24.71
N THR A 658 5.25 -33.94 25.43
CA THR A 658 3.87 -33.41 25.40
C THR A 658 3.83 -31.94 24.98
N VAL A 659 4.22 -31.67 23.74
CA VAL A 659 3.90 -30.40 23.07
C VAL A 659 2.44 -30.51 22.61
N GLN A 660 1.56 -29.68 23.17
CA GLN A 660 0.23 -29.50 22.57
C GLN A 660 0.36 -28.44 21.48
N SER A 661 0.22 -28.86 20.22
CA SER A 661 0.17 -27.97 19.07
C SER A 661 -1.23 -27.93 18.47
N SER A 662 -1.67 -26.74 18.09
CA SER A 662 -2.83 -26.53 17.24
C SER A 662 -2.34 -25.92 15.93
N PHE A 663 -2.72 -26.52 14.82
CA PHE A 663 -2.26 -26.13 13.50
C PHE A 663 -3.47 -25.96 12.58
N GLN A 664 -3.64 -24.75 12.06
CA GLN A 664 -4.58 -24.47 10.99
C GLN A 664 -3.78 -23.98 9.78
N PRO A 665 -3.71 -24.75 8.68
CA PRO A 665 -2.96 -24.35 7.50
C PRO A 665 -3.53 -23.07 6.89
N ALA A 666 -2.66 -22.29 6.24
CA ALA A 666 -3.11 -21.22 5.36
C ALA A 666 -3.90 -21.80 4.19
N VAL A 667 -4.88 -21.05 3.71
CA VAL A 667 -5.63 -21.37 2.49
C VAL A 667 -5.17 -20.42 1.42
N ASP A 668 -4.53 -20.93 0.38
CA ASP A 668 -4.10 -20.12 -0.75
C ASP A 668 -5.30 -19.60 -1.54
N GLY A 669 -5.10 -18.47 -2.23
CA GLY A 669 -6.13 -17.91 -3.10
C GLY A 669 -6.32 -18.71 -4.37
N GLU A 670 -7.44 -18.47 -5.04
CA GLU A 670 -7.82 -19.15 -6.27
C GLU A 670 -7.06 -18.61 -7.48
N ASP A 671 -6.53 -19.52 -8.30
CA ASP A 671 -5.88 -19.16 -9.56
C ASP A 671 -6.89 -18.64 -10.58
N LEU A 672 -6.47 -17.62 -11.34
CA LEU A 672 -7.21 -17.09 -12.49
C LEU A 672 -6.60 -17.62 -13.78
N GLY A 673 -7.40 -18.35 -14.56
CA GLY A 673 -7.07 -18.67 -15.94
C GLY A 673 -7.59 -17.57 -16.85
N LEU A 674 -6.71 -16.95 -17.64
CA LEU A 674 -7.09 -15.92 -18.62
C LEU A 674 -7.34 -16.50 -20.02
N THR A 675 -8.02 -15.75 -20.86
CA THR A 675 -8.11 -16.03 -22.31
C THR A 675 -6.93 -15.48 -23.11
N LEU A 676 -6.12 -14.59 -22.50
CA LEU A 676 -4.92 -14.04 -23.11
C LEU A 676 -3.93 -15.14 -23.46
N ASP A 677 -3.46 -15.13 -24.70
CA ASP A 677 -2.35 -15.95 -25.15
C ASP A 677 -1.07 -15.13 -25.03
N LEU A 678 -0.12 -15.61 -24.22
CA LEU A 678 1.10 -14.86 -23.93
C LEU A 678 1.92 -14.53 -25.19
N ASP A 679 1.95 -15.42 -26.18
CA ASP A 679 2.77 -15.19 -27.38
C ASP A 679 2.12 -14.16 -28.29
N LEU A 680 0.79 -14.21 -28.44
CA LEU A 680 0.03 -13.20 -29.17
C LEU A 680 0.04 -11.84 -28.46
N GLN A 681 -0.08 -11.83 -27.13
CA GLN A 681 0.01 -10.60 -26.32
C GLN A 681 1.40 -9.97 -26.44
N ARG A 682 2.48 -10.76 -26.36
CA ARG A 682 3.85 -10.25 -26.53
C ARG A 682 4.08 -9.69 -27.93
N ALA A 683 3.62 -10.38 -28.96
CA ALA A 683 3.71 -9.88 -30.34
C ALA A 683 2.95 -8.56 -30.51
N ALA A 684 1.73 -8.46 -29.97
CA ALA A 684 0.94 -7.23 -30.01
C ALA A 684 1.60 -6.08 -29.23
N GLN A 685 2.16 -6.37 -28.04
CA GLN A 685 2.82 -5.37 -27.19
C GLN A 685 4.11 -4.85 -27.83
N ALA A 686 4.94 -5.75 -28.36
CA ALA A 686 6.18 -5.37 -29.03
C ALA A 686 5.93 -4.45 -30.23
N VAL A 687 4.92 -4.78 -31.05
CA VAL A 687 4.57 -3.98 -32.24
C VAL A 687 4.02 -2.60 -31.86
N ILE A 688 3.20 -2.47 -30.81
CA ILE A 688 2.63 -1.16 -30.45
C ILE A 688 3.60 -0.27 -29.69
N ASP A 689 4.53 -0.84 -28.93
CA ASP A 689 5.54 -0.09 -28.18
C ASP A 689 6.71 0.37 -29.05
N ALA A 690 7.09 -0.43 -30.05
CA ALA A 690 8.20 -0.14 -30.95
C ALA A 690 7.87 -0.56 -32.41
N PRO A 691 6.89 0.09 -33.07
CA PRO A 691 6.53 -0.23 -34.44
C PRO A 691 7.69 0.14 -35.39
N GLU A 692 8.14 -0.82 -36.19
CA GLU A 692 9.17 -0.56 -37.20
C GLU A 692 8.69 0.55 -38.14
N PRO A 693 9.52 1.57 -38.46
CA PRO A 693 9.12 2.58 -39.41
C PRO A 693 8.92 1.97 -40.80
N PRO A 694 7.97 2.47 -41.60
CA PRO A 694 7.80 2.00 -42.97
C PRO A 694 9.08 2.27 -43.81
N PRO A 695 9.42 1.39 -44.77
CA PRO A 695 10.59 1.57 -45.62
C PRO A 695 10.53 2.87 -46.44
N ASP A 696 11.72 3.42 -46.75
CA ASP A 696 11.84 4.65 -47.54
C ASP A 696 11.15 4.47 -48.92
N GLY A 697 10.19 5.34 -49.22
CA GLY A 697 9.40 5.30 -50.46
C GLY A 697 7.95 4.84 -50.29
N GLU A 698 7.53 4.35 -49.12
CA GLU A 698 6.10 4.15 -48.83
C GLU A 698 5.34 5.49 -48.75
N GLN A 699 4.06 5.46 -49.13
CA GLN A 699 3.24 6.67 -49.21
C GLN A 699 2.92 7.20 -47.80
N ARG A 700 3.37 8.44 -47.51
CA ARG A 700 2.97 9.27 -46.35
C ARG A 700 3.31 8.68 -44.96
N PRO A 701 4.60 8.49 -44.64
CA PRO A 701 5.03 8.02 -43.33
C PRO A 701 4.82 9.09 -42.24
N ASP A 702 4.32 8.68 -41.08
CA ASP A 702 4.16 9.55 -39.90
C ASP A 702 5.34 9.37 -38.93
N ARG A 703 6.50 9.92 -39.31
CA ARG A 703 7.75 9.71 -38.56
C ARG A 703 7.64 10.13 -37.10
N LEU A 704 6.94 11.24 -36.82
CA LEU A 704 6.70 11.74 -35.46
C LEU A 704 5.90 10.75 -34.61
N TRP A 705 4.87 10.11 -35.18
CA TRP A 705 4.13 9.07 -34.45
C TRP A 705 5.00 7.84 -34.20
N HIS A 706 5.85 7.45 -35.14
CA HIS A 706 6.77 6.31 -34.96
C HIS A 706 7.82 6.55 -33.88
N GLU A 707 8.26 7.79 -33.69
CA GLU A 707 9.15 8.17 -32.58
C GLU A 707 8.47 8.07 -31.21
N HIS A 708 7.14 8.27 -31.17
CA HIS A 708 6.34 8.25 -29.96
C HIS A 708 5.00 7.51 -30.18
N PRO A 709 5.03 6.17 -30.32
CA PRO A 709 3.86 5.42 -30.73
C PRO A 709 2.81 5.38 -29.61
N VAL A 710 1.56 5.66 -29.99
CA VAL A 710 0.42 5.66 -29.07
C VAL A 710 -0.75 4.94 -29.71
N GLY A 711 -1.26 3.90 -29.06
CA GLY A 711 -2.37 3.15 -29.63
C GLY A 711 -2.71 1.88 -28.87
N ALA A 712 -3.45 1.00 -29.53
CA ALA A 712 -3.81 -0.31 -29.02
C ALA A 712 -4.00 -1.33 -30.14
N ILE A 713 -3.71 -2.58 -29.82
CA ILE A 713 -3.95 -3.74 -30.68
C ILE A 713 -4.75 -4.75 -29.87
N VAL A 714 -5.90 -5.18 -30.40
CA VAL A 714 -6.70 -6.26 -29.79
C VAL A 714 -6.92 -7.38 -30.80
N LEU A 715 -6.90 -8.61 -30.29
CA LEU A 715 -7.21 -9.82 -31.01
C LEU A 715 -8.25 -10.62 -30.22
N VAL A 716 -9.39 -10.91 -30.84
CA VAL A 716 -10.54 -11.56 -30.19
C VAL A 716 -10.98 -12.77 -31.01
N SER A 717 -11.23 -13.91 -30.38
CA SER A 717 -11.75 -15.09 -31.07
C SER A 717 -13.19 -14.89 -31.54
N THR A 718 -13.67 -15.72 -32.47
CA THR A 718 -15.08 -15.70 -32.90
C THR A 718 -16.09 -16.07 -31.82
N HIS A 719 -15.63 -16.51 -30.63
CA HIS A 719 -16.48 -16.81 -29.48
C HIS A 719 -16.37 -15.77 -28.35
N GLY A 720 -15.67 -14.64 -28.59
CA GLY A 720 -15.53 -13.58 -27.60
C GLY A 720 -14.32 -13.70 -26.67
N ASP A 721 -13.42 -14.67 -26.87
CA ASP A 721 -12.20 -14.76 -26.05
C ASP A 721 -11.20 -13.68 -26.45
N VAL A 722 -10.80 -12.81 -25.52
CA VAL A 722 -9.74 -11.82 -25.75
C VAL A 722 -8.38 -12.53 -25.72
N LEU A 723 -7.79 -12.74 -26.90
CA LEU A 723 -6.52 -13.45 -27.06
C LEU A 723 -5.31 -12.54 -26.88
N ALA A 724 -5.43 -11.28 -27.29
CA ALA A 724 -4.47 -10.23 -27.02
C ALA A 724 -5.19 -8.88 -26.87
N ALA A 725 -4.70 -8.04 -25.97
CA ALA A 725 -5.17 -6.68 -25.74
C ALA A 725 -3.96 -5.85 -25.27
N ALA A 726 -3.21 -5.32 -26.22
CA ALA A 726 -2.04 -4.47 -25.99
C ALA A 726 -2.43 -3.00 -26.07
N SER A 727 -1.89 -2.19 -25.17
CA SER A 727 -2.01 -0.73 -25.16
C SER A 727 -0.61 -0.15 -25.07
N GLY A 728 -0.27 0.72 -26.03
CA GLY A 728 1.03 1.38 -26.11
C GLY A 728 0.92 2.89 -25.81
N PRO A 729 1.95 3.49 -25.19
CA PRO A 729 3.15 2.82 -24.65
C PRO A 729 2.84 2.01 -23.37
N SER A 730 3.58 0.91 -23.15
CA SER A 730 3.47 0.05 -21.96
C SER A 730 4.07 0.64 -20.69
N VAL A 731 5.06 1.53 -20.83
CA VAL A 731 5.54 2.36 -19.72
C VAL A 731 4.38 3.26 -19.28
N LEU A 732 4.15 3.39 -17.97
CA LEU A 732 3.13 4.26 -17.38
C LEU A 732 3.42 5.75 -17.66
N GLY A 733 3.41 6.15 -18.93
CA GLY A 733 3.45 7.52 -19.39
C GLY A 733 2.02 7.98 -19.63
N CYS A 734 1.57 8.90 -18.81
CA CYS A 734 0.25 9.51 -18.95
C CYS A 734 0.28 10.48 -20.14
N ILE A 735 -0.23 10.05 -21.30
CA ILE A 735 -0.38 10.96 -22.44
C ILE A 735 -1.63 11.82 -22.19
N PRO A 736 -1.51 13.16 -22.12
CA PRO A 736 -2.65 14.04 -21.92
C PRO A 736 -3.56 13.99 -23.15
N GLY A 737 -4.87 13.90 -22.93
CA GLY A 737 -5.86 14.13 -23.98
C GLY A 737 -7.20 14.60 -23.41
N GLN A 738 -8.12 15.02 -24.28
CA GLN A 738 -9.44 15.50 -23.84
C GLN A 738 -10.55 14.51 -24.22
N ASN A 739 -11.53 14.35 -23.33
CA ASN A 739 -12.74 13.61 -23.63
C ASN A 739 -13.71 14.44 -24.50
N GLN A 740 -14.89 13.88 -24.81
CA GLN A 740 -15.95 14.57 -25.57
C GLN A 740 -16.41 15.91 -24.96
N ASP A 741 -16.22 16.09 -23.64
CA ASP A 741 -16.64 17.27 -22.88
C ASP A 741 -15.49 18.29 -22.71
N GLY A 742 -14.32 18.06 -23.33
CA GLY A 742 -13.14 18.92 -23.23
C GLY A 742 -12.33 18.73 -21.94
N GLN A 743 -12.67 17.76 -21.09
CA GLN A 743 -11.96 17.49 -19.84
C GLN A 743 -10.66 16.73 -20.13
N ALA A 744 -9.54 17.22 -19.59
CA ALA A 744 -8.27 16.51 -19.62
C ALA A 744 -8.38 15.17 -18.88
N ARG A 745 -7.90 14.10 -19.52
CA ARG A 745 -7.86 12.74 -18.99
C ARG A 745 -6.55 12.06 -19.35
N PHE A 746 -6.07 11.22 -18.45
CA PHE A 746 -4.86 10.43 -18.63
C PHE A 746 -5.20 9.01 -19.05
N ALA A 747 -4.46 8.47 -20.02
CA ALA A 747 -4.72 7.16 -20.58
C ALA A 747 -3.72 6.10 -20.08
N TYR A 748 -4.24 5.09 -19.39
CA TYR A 748 -3.46 3.95 -18.88
C TYR A 748 -3.79 2.64 -19.63
N ASP A 749 -4.99 2.51 -20.19
CA ASP A 749 -5.41 1.37 -21.00
C ASP A 749 -6.32 1.86 -22.13
N ARG A 750 -5.92 1.69 -23.39
CA ARG A 750 -6.73 2.10 -24.56
C ARG A 750 -7.62 0.98 -25.11
N THR A 751 -7.59 -0.22 -24.52
CA THR A 751 -8.34 -1.38 -25.00
C THR A 751 -9.79 -1.38 -24.49
N LEU A 752 -9.97 -1.18 -23.17
CA LEU A 752 -11.27 -1.16 -22.47
C LEU A 752 -11.78 0.26 -22.16
N ARG A 753 -10.97 1.30 -22.37
CA ARG A 753 -11.29 2.68 -21.96
C ARG A 753 -11.23 3.67 -23.10
N GLN A 754 -12.06 4.70 -22.98
CA GLN A 754 -12.13 5.87 -23.85
C GLN A 754 -11.60 7.09 -23.10
N HIS A 755 -10.27 7.15 -22.95
CA HIS A 755 -9.62 8.24 -22.23
C HIS A 755 -9.72 9.57 -22.97
N THR A 756 -9.68 9.54 -24.30
CA THR A 756 -9.90 10.70 -25.16
C THR A 756 -11.18 10.51 -25.98
N PHE A 757 -11.64 11.54 -26.69
CA PHE A 757 -12.67 11.32 -27.71
C PHE A 757 -12.13 10.34 -28.75
N GLN A 758 -12.75 9.15 -28.86
CA GLN A 758 -12.30 8.05 -29.72
C GLN A 758 -13.36 7.70 -30.77
N PRO A 759 -13.60 8.58 -31.76
CA PRO A 759 -14.50 8.29 -32.86
C PRO A 759 -13.95 7.13 -33.72
N PRO A 760 -14.77 6.12 -34.06
CA PRO A 760 -14.35 5.01 -34.91
C PRO A 760 -14.13 5.42 -36.37
N GLY A 761 -14.75 6.53 -36.82
CA GLY A 761 -14.69 6.94 -38.23
C GLY A 761 -15.19 5.83 -39.16
N SER A 762 -14.52 5.66 -40.30
CA SER A 762 -14.99 4.76 -41.36
C SER A 762 -15.01 3.26 -41.01
N VAL A 763 -14.41 2.81 -39.89
CA VAL A 763 -14.63 1.40 -39.43
C VAL A 763 -16.07 1.16 -38.95
N PHE A 764 -16.87 2.22 -38.81
CA PHE A 764 -18.28 2.16 -38.43
C PHE A 764 -19.24 1.94 -39.62
N LYS A 765 -18.84 2.32 -40.84
CA LYS A 765 -19.64 2.23 -42.07
C LYS A 765 -20.23 0.84 -42.35
N PRO A 766 -19.52 -0.28 -42.11
CA PRO A 766 -20.09 -1.61 -42.33
C PRO A 766 -21.35 -1.90 -41.50
N PHE A 767 -21.45 -1.35 -40.29
CA PHE A 767 -22.65 -1.49 -39.45
C PHE A 767 -23.83 -0.71 -40.02
N VAL A 768 -23.55 0.53 -40.47
CA VAL A 768 -24.55 1.39 -41.13
C VAL A 768 -25.07 0.74 -42.41
N ALA A 769 -24.17 0.15 -43.20
CA ALA A 769 -24.50 -0.59 -44.42
C ALA A 769 -25.33 -1.84 -44.12
N ALA A 770 -24.88 -2.69 -43.20
CA ALA A 770 -25.58 -3.94 -42.86
C ALA A 770 -27.02 -3.68 -42.39
N TRP A 771 -27.21 -2.66 -41.56
CA TRP A 771 -28.52 -2.28 -41.04
C TRP A 771 -29.45 -1.68 -42.11
N ALA A 772 -28.90 -0.87 -43.02
CA ALA A 772 -29.67 -0.26 -44.11
C ALA A 772 -30.08 -1.29 -45.17
N LEU A 773 -29.18 -2.22 -45.51
CA LEU A 773 -29.47 -3.36 -46.39
C LEU A 773 -30.60 -4.23 -45.82
N ASP A 774 -30.50 -4.56 -44.53
CA ASP A 774 -31.46 -5.47 -43.88
C ASP A 774 -32.89 -4.90 -43.83
N ARG A 775 -33.01 -3.56 -43.84
CA ARG A 775 -34.29 -2.85 -43.88
C ARG A 775 -34.79 -2.58 -45.28
N GLY A 776 -34.04 -2.97 -46.31
CA GLY A 776 -34.34 -2.66 -47.70
C GLY A 776 -34.30 -1.16 -48.00
N TRP A 777 -33.58 -0.36 -47.21
CA TRP A 777 -33.43 1.08 -47.45
C TRP A 777 -32.50 1.38 -48.61
N ILE A 778 -31.51 0.52 -48.81
CA ILE A 778 -30.56 0.56 -49.91
C ILE A 778 -30.46 -0.82 -50.54
N ASP A 779 -30.13 -0.86 -51.82
CA ASP A 779 -29.75 -2.05 -52.56
C ASP A 779 -28.25 -1.99 -52.90
N ALA A 780 -27.57 -3.14 -52.83
CA ALA A 780 -26.13 -3.20 -52.96
C ALA A 780 -25.62 -2.82 -54.36
N GLU A 781 -26.44 -3.03 -55.40
CA GLU A 781 -26.09 -2.81 -56.81
C GLU A 781 -26.93 -1.69 -57.44
N GLN A 782 -28.15 -1.43 -56.98
CA GLN A 782 -29.06 -0.44 -57.58
C GLN A 782 -29.04 0.93 -56.90
N THR A 783 -28.59 1.04 -55.64
CA THR A 783 -28.48 2.34 -54.97
C THR A 783 -27.14 2.98 -55.27
N HIS A 784 -27.16 4.04 -56.08
CA HIS A 784 -26.01 4.78 -56.55
C HIS A 784 -25.90 6.17 -55.90
N VAL A 785 -24.66 6.63 -55.65
CA VAL A 785 -24.39 7.99 -55.18
C VAL A 785 -23.27 8.61 -56.00
N GLN A 786 -23.53 9.83 -56.48
CA GLN A 786 -22.53 10.66 -57.15
C GLN A 786 -21.63 11.35 -56.11
N CYS A 787 -20.34 11.02 -56.14
CA CYS A 787 -19.30 11.66 -55.34
C CYS A 787 -18.35 12.39 -56.28
N GLU A 788 -18.71 13.59 -56.67
CA GLU A 788 -17.93 14.44 -57.58
C GLU A 788 -17.52 15.76 -56.91
N PRO A 789 -16.42 16.40 -57.34
CA PRO A 789 -16.06 17.73 -56.89
C PRO A 789 -17.02 18.77 -57.49
N ARG A 790 -17.14 19.92 -56.82
CA ARG A 790 -17.77 21.13 -57.37
C ARG A 790 -16.69 22.18 -57.64
N PRO A 791 -16.97 23.23 -58.45
CA PRO A 791 -16.04 24.35 -58.58
C PRO A 791 -15.59 24.86 -57.20
N ASP A 792 -14.29 24.90 -56.97
CA ASP A 792 -13.63 25.29 -55.70
C ASP A 792 -13.91 24.37 -54.47
N GLU A 793 -14.43 23.16 -54.67
CA GLU A 793 -14.72 22.20 -53.60
C GLU A 793 -14.18 20.79 -53.89
N VAL A 794 -13.69 20.09 -52.86
CA VAL A 794 -13.26 18.68 -52.99
C VAL A 794 -14.45 17.76 -53.23
N GLY A 795 -14.20 16.57 -53.79
CA GLY A 795 -15.21 15.53 -53.97
C GLY A 795 -15.96 15.21 -52.68
N GLY A 796 -17.28 15.01 -52.77
CA GLY A 796 -18.11 14.84 -51.58
C GLY A 796 -19.60 14.90 -51.88
N MET A 797 -20.40 14.94 -50.80
CA MET A 797 -21.83 15.26 -50.91
C MET A 797 -22.02 16.77 -50.77
N HIS A 798 -22.56 17.37 -51.82
CA HIS A 798 -22.81 18.80 -51.91
C HIS A 798 -24.31 19.05 -52.11
N ARG A 799 -25.09 19.11 -51.02
CA ARG A 799 -26.55 19.39 -51.07
C ARG A 799 -26.85 20.73 -50.39
N GLU A 800 -27.99 21.32 -50.71
CA GLU A 800 -28.40 22.59 -50.11
C GLU A 800 -28.45 22.48 -48.57
N GLY A 801 -27.65 23.29 -47.88
CA GLY A 801 -27.53 23.27 -46.41
C GLY A 801 -26.60 22.21 -45.83
N ALA A 802 -25.89 21.41 -46.64
CA ALA A 802 -24.95 20.40 -46.15
C ALA A 802 -23.78 20.11 -47.12
N LYS A 803 -22.56 20.26 -46.60
CA LYS A 803 -21.31 19.91 -47.30
C LYS A 803 -20.57 18.83 -46.50
N VAL A 804 -20.43 17.64 -47.08
CA VAL A 804 -19.60 16.55 -46.51
C VAL A 804 -18.50 16.21 -47.48
N HIS A 805 -17.27 16.55 -47.10
CA HIS A 805 -16.09 16.26 -47.89
C HIS A 805 -15.74 14.76 -47.85
N CYS A 806 -15.39 14.22 -49.02
CA CYS A 806 -14.76 12.92 -49.15
C CYS A 806 -13.24 13.03 -48.94
N HIS A 807 -12.61 11.91 -48.59
CA HIS A 807 -11.16 11.85 -48.46
C HIS A 807 -10.44 11.93 -49.83
N SER A 808 -11.11 11.53 -50.91
CA SER A 808 -10.64 11.73 -52.28
C SER A 808 -10.97 13.15 -52.73
N THR A 809 -9.94 13.93 -53.09
CA THR A 809 -10.08 15.30 -53.60
C THR A 809 -10.88 15.35 -54.90
N TRP A 810 -10.74 14.32 -55.74
CA TRP A 810 -11.44 14.18 -57.03
C TRP A 810 -12.79 13.47 -56.90
N GLY A 811 -13.18 13.10 -55.68
CA GLY A 811 -14.34 12.25 -55.47
C GLY A 811 -14.10 10.81 -55.95
N HIS A 812 -15.19 10.06 -56.06
CA HIS A 812 -15.18 8.65 -56.45
C HIS A 812 -16.12 8.36 -57.63
N GLY A 813 -16.68 9.41 -58.26
CA GLY A 813 -17.63 9.27 -59.38
C GLY A 813 -18.97 8.71 -58.91
N ASP A 814 -19.60 7.93 -59.78
CA ASP A 814 -20.79 7.14 -59.45
C ASP A 814 -20.40 5.83 -58.77
N LEU A 815 -21.01 5.52 -57.63
CA LEU A 815 -20.67 4.31 -56.87
C LEU A 815 -21.86 3.61 -56.23
N THR A 816 -21.80 2.28 -56.31
CA THR A 816 -22.64 1.32 -55.58
C THR A 816 -22.21 1.18 -54.12
N LEU A 817 -22.98 0.45 -53.30
CA LEU A 817 -22.60 0.18 -51.90
C LEU A 817 -21.26 -0.56 -51.78
N ASN A 818 -21.01 -1.51 -52.67
CA ASN A 818 -19.79 -2.32 -52.66
C ASN A 818 -18.56 -1.44 -52.90
N GLU A 819 -18.64 -0.53 -53.88
CA GLU A 819 -17.60 0.47 -54.17
C GLU A 819 -17.48 1.51 -53.04
N ALA A 820 -18.61 1.89 -52.42
CA ALA A 820 -18.62 2.81 -51.28
C ALA A 820 -17.84 2.25 -50.08
N LEU A 821 -18.01 0.97 -49.76
CA LEU A 821 -17.26 0.29 -48.70
C LEU A 821 -15.79 0.11 -49.07
N LEU A 822 -15.52 -0.24 -50.33
CA LEU A 822 -14.18 -0.46 -50.88
C LEU A 822 -13.31 0.80 -50.81
N HIS A 823 -13.84 1.91 -51.32
CA HIS A 823 -13.18 3.21 -51.39
C HIS A 823 -13.49 4.10 -50.17
N SER A 824 -14.25 3.59 -49.20
CA SER A 824 -14.61 4.33 -47.98
C SER A 824 -15.27 5.69 -48.26
N CYS A 825 -16.14 5.77 -49.26
CA CYS A 825 -16.73 7.03 -49.73
C CYS A 825 -17.55 7.73 -48.63
N ASN A 826 -17.33 9.03 -48.40
CA ASN A 826 -18.10 9.77 -47.38
C ASN A 826 -19.47 10.21 -47.89
N ALA A 827 -19.59 10.53 -49.18
CA ALA A 827 -20.83 10.99 -49.79
C ALA A 827 -21.94 9.93 -49.68
N TYR A 828 -21.62 8.66 -49.97
CA TYR A 828 -22.57 7.56 -49.87
C TYR A 828 -23.13 7.40 -48.46
N PHE A 829 -22.25 7.34 -47.46
CA PHE A 829 -22.67 7.14 -46.07
C PHE A 829 -23.27 8.39 -45.43
N ALA A 830 -22.94 9.58 -45.95
CA ALA A 830 -23.65 10.81 -45.60
C ALA A 830 -25.09 10.79 -46.14
N MET A 831 -25.29 10.33 -47.37
CA MET A 831 -26.61 10.11 -47.97
C MET A 831 -27.44 9.16 -47.12
N VAL A 832 -26.89 7.96 -46.84
CA VAL A 832 -27.60 6.95 -46.07
C VAL A 832 -28.00 7.49 -44.71
N GLY A 833 -27.09 8.20 -44.03
CA GLY A 833 -27.37 8.86 -42.76
C GLY A 833 -28.49 9.91 -42.85
N GLU A 834 -28.42 10.82 -43.83
CA GLU A 834 -29.41 11.90 -43.99
C GLU A 834 -30.80 11.39 -44.38
N GLU A 835 -30.87 10.45 -45.34
CA GLU A 835 -32.13 10.06 -45.98
C GLU A 835 -32.90 8.99 -45.20
N HIS A 836 -32.19 8.07 -44.53
CA HIS A 836 -32.81 6.87 -43.98
C HIS A 836 -32.75 6.78 -42.46
N TYR A 837 -31.78 7.43 -41.83
CA TYR A 837 -31.64 7.33 -40.39
C TYR A 837 -32.31 8.49 -39.64
N SER A 838 -32.93 8.14 -38.52
CA SER A 838 -33.26 9.06 -37.45
C SER A 838 -32.29 8.90 -36.28
N ALA A 839 -32.34 9.82 -35.31
CA ALA A 839 -31.59 9.67 -34.06
C ALA A 839 -31.95 8.35 -33.33
N THR A 840 -33.23 7.96 -33.33
CA THR A 840 -33.66 6.68 -32.75
C THR A 840 -33.17 5.48 -33.54
N GLY A 841 -33.26 5.50 -34.87
CA GLY A 841 -32.78 4.43 -35.73
C GLY A 841 -31.28 4.16 -35.59
N PHE A 842 -30.47 5.22 -35.46
CA PHE A 842 -29.04 5.06 -35.16
C PHE A 842 -28.80 4.46 -33.77
N ARG A 843 -29.58 4.86 -32.75
CA ARG A 843 -29.49 4.26 -31.41
C ARG A 843 -29.83 2.77 -31.45
N ASP A 844 -30.86 2.37 -32.18
CA ASP A 844 -31.27 0.97 -32.30
C ASP A 844 -30.23 0.12 -33.03
N MET A 845 -29.65 0.65 -34.12
CA MET A 845 -28.51 0.02 -34.79
C MET A 845 -27.33 -0.14 -33.82
N ALA A 846 -26.97 0.93 -33.10
CA ALA A 846 -25.84 0.91 -32.19
C ALA A 846 -26.05 -0.08 -31.02
N ARG A 847 -27.27 -0.18 -30.48
CA ARG A 847 -27.67 -1.20 -29.49
C ARG A 847 -27.58 -2.62 -30.03
N THR A 848 -27.99 -2.81 -31.27
CA THR A 848 -27.96 -4.11 -31.97
C THR A 848 -26.54 -4.64 -32.10
N PHE A 849 -25.56 -3.77 -32.38
CA PHE A 849 -24.15 -4.14 -32.43
C PHE A 849 -23.42 -4.02 -31.08
N GLY A 850 -24.12 -3.65 -30.00
CA GLY A 850 -23.59 -3.65 -28.63
C GLY A 850 -22.73 -2.44 -28.25
N PHE A 851 -22.88 -1.31 -28.93
CA PHE A 851 -22.14 -0.06 -28.64
C PHE A 851 -22.69 0.75 -27.45
N ASP A 852 -23.86 0.38 -26.94
CA ASP A 852 -24.55 1.06 -25.83
C ASP A 852 -24.21 0.50 -24.44
N ARG A 853 -23.41 -0.57 -24.38
CA ARG A 853 -23.10 -1.33 -23.18
C ARG A 853 -21.64 -1.80 -23.16
N PRO A 854 -21.11 -2.19 -21.98
CA PRO A 854 -19.84 -2.89 -21.89
C PRO A 854 -19.83 -4.15 -22.76
N THR A 855 -18.64 -4.58 -23.19
CA THR A 855 -18.47 -5.74 -24.07
C THR A 855 -18.70 -7.07 -23.38
N GLY A 856 -18.68 -7.10 -22.05
CA GLY A 856 -18.84 -8.31 -21.25
C GLY A 856 -17.58 -8.68 -20.47
N VAL A 857 -16.45 -7.99 -20.69
CA VAL A 857 -15.18 -8.28 -19.99
C VAL A 857 -15.33 -8.12 -18.46
N ARG A 858 -16.29 -7.30 -18.03
CA ARG A 858 -16.69 -7.10 -16.62
C ARG A 858 -17.92 -7.88 -16.15
N SER A 859 -18.55 -8.72 -16.98
CA SER A 859 -19.85 -9.35 -16.68
C SER A 859 -19.70 -10.53 -15.70
N LEU A 860 -19.21 -10.24 -14.51
CA LEU A 860 -19.21 -11.10 -13.34
C LEU A 860 -19.70 -10.26 -12.17
N ASP A 861 -21.00 -9.97 -12.16
CA ASP A 861 -21.63 -9.44 -10.95
C ASP A 861 -21.74 -10.59 -9.94
N HIS A 862 -20.67 -10.81 -9.17
CA HIS A 862 -20.65 -11.77 -8.07
C HIS A 862 -21.27 -11.19 -6.78
N GLY A 863 -22.21 -10.24 -6.90
CA GLY A 863 -22.94 -9.66 -5.77
C GLY A 863 -22.13 -8.67 -4.91
N ALA A 864 -20.95 -8.25 -5.35
CA ALA A 864 -20.10 -7.32 -4.61
C ALA A 864 -20.43 -5.86 -4.97
N ARG A 865 -20.98 -5.12 -3.99
CA ARG A 865 -21.38 -3.71 -4.16
C ARG A 865 -20.22 -2.71 -4.38
N HIS A 866 -18.96 -3.17 -4.34
CA HIS A 866 -17.76 -2.35 -4.50
C HIS A 866 -16.64 -3.09 -5.22
N VAL A 867 -16.76 -3.32 -6.53
CA VAL A 867 -15.65 -3.89 -7.32
C VAL A 867 -14.73 -2.76 -7.81
N TRP A 868 -13.62 -2.56 -7.11
CA TRP A 868 -12.48 -1.75 -7.58
C TRP A 868 -11.60 -2.61 -8.50
N GLY A 869 -10.83 -2.01 -9.42
CA GLY A 869 -9.94 -2.76 -10.32
C GLY A 869 -10.23 -2.56 -11.81
N LEU A 870 -10.46 -3.65 -12.54
CA LEU A 870 -10.70 -3.66 -13.99
C LEU A 870 -11.96 -2.86 -14.33
N ARG A 871 -11.80 -1.84 -15.17
CA ARG A 871 -12.87 -0.93 -15.57
C ARG A 871 -13.01 -0.93 -17.08
N GLU A 872 -14.26 -0.95 -17.52
CA GLU A 872 -14.64 -0.90 -18.91
C GLU A 872 -15.62 0.24 -19.10
N ASP A 873 -15.36 1.08 -20.10
CA ASP A 873 -16.20 2.23 -20.39
C ASP A 873 -17.40 1.79 -21.23
N ALA A 874 -18.60 2.05 -20.71
CA ALA A 874 -19.85 1.61 -21.31
C ALA A 874 -20.37 2.50 -22.44
N ARG A 875 -19.90 3.76 -22.58
CA ARG A 875 -20.69 4.83 -23.20
C ARG A 875 -19.96 5.60 -24.30
N SER A 876 -20.64 5.76 -25.45
CA SER A 876 -20.52 6.97 -26.27
C SER A 876 -21.38 8.07 -25.62
N ASN A 877 -20.77 8.89 -24.74
CA ASN A 877 -21.50 9.78 -23.83
C ASN A 877 -22.36 10.87 -24.53
N GLY A 878 -22.04 11.27 -25.76
CA GLY A 878 -22.80 12.31 -26.47
C GLY A 878 -24.12 11.85 -27.08
N PHE A 879 -24.09 10.87 -27.98
CA PHE A 879 -25.24 10.54 -28.84
C PHE A 879 -26.42 9.83 -28.13
N PHE A 880 -26.18 9.05 -27.08
CA PHE A 880 -27.25 8.31 -26.40
C PHE A 880 -28.00 9.11 -25.33
N ARG A 881 -27.51 10.30 -24.96
CA ARG A 881 -28.09 11.14 -23.89
C ARG A 881 -28.95 12.28 -24.41
N ASP A 882 -28.81 12.63 -25.69
CA ASP A 882 -29.54 13.75 -26.29
C ASP A 882 -30.79 13.24 -27.02
N ASP A 883 -31.96 13.51 -26.45
CA ASP A 883 -33.25 13.19 -27.08
C ASP A 883 -33.68 14.23 -28.12
N ARG A 884 -32.88 15.28 -28.36
CA ARG A 884 -33.17 16.25 -29.42
C ARG A 884 -33.11 15.60 -30.80
N PRO A 885 -33.96 16.03 -31.75
CA PRO A 885 -33.87 15.56 -33.13
C PRO A 885 -32.47 15.85 -33.70
N ALA A 886 -31.82 14.83 -34.25
CA ALA A 886 -30.54 15.02 -34.93
C ALA A 886 -30.74 15.90 -36.17
N THR A 887 -29.92 16.94 -36.30
CA THR A 887 -29.91 17.78 -37.50
C THR A 887 -29.35 17.00 -38.69
N LYS A 888 -29.69 17.41 -39.92
CA LYS A 888 -29.14 16.79 -41.15
C LYS A 888 -27.60 16.65 -41.13
N PRO A 889 -26.81 17.69 -40.77
CA PRO A 889 -25.36 17.55 -40.66
C PRO A 889 -24.92 16.52 -39.62
N THR A 890 -25.67 16.34 -38.54
CA THR A 890 -25.39 15.34 -37.51
C THR A 890 -25.60 13.93 -38.07
N LEU A 891 -26.74 13.68 -38.72
CA LEU A 891 -27.06 12.39 -39.33
C LEU A 891 -26.05 11.96 -40.40
N GLN A 892 -25.60 12.91 -41.23
CA GLN A 892 -24.57 12.66 -42.24
C GLN A 892 -23.23 12.24 -41.62
N ARG A 893 -22.80 12.91 -40.54
CA ARG A 893 -21.57 12.58 -39.83
C ARG A 893 -21.68 11.25 -39.08
N LEU A 894 -22.85 10.95 -38.50
CA LEU A 894 -23.14 9.67 -37.86
C LEU A 894 -23.05 8.50 -38.84
N GLY A 895 -23.60 8.65 -40.05
CA GLY A 895 -23.49 7.64 -41.11
C GLY A 895 -22.05 7.30 -41.47
N ASN A 896 -21.14 8.27 -41.30
CA ASN A 896 -19.70 8.10 -41.52
C ASN A 896 -18.91 7.69 -40.26
N GLY A 897 -19.52 7.67 -39.08
CA GLY A 897 -18.84 7.47 -37.80
C GLY A 897 -17.96 8.65 -37.36
N LEU A 898 -18.19 9.86 -37.89
CA LEU A 898 -17.32 11.05 -37.76
C LEU A 898 -17.81 12.11 -36.76
N THR A 899 -18.73 11.79 -35.84
CA THR A 899 -19.15 12.67 -34.74
C THR A 899 -19.98 11.89 -33.71
N ALA A 900 -20.17 12.45 -32.50
CA ALA A 900 -21.10 12.03 -31.42
C ALA A 900 -21.02 10.57 -30.91
N ILE A 901 -20.39 9.66 -31.65
CA ILE A 901 -20.12 8.26 -31.33
C ILE A 901 -18.64 8.14 -30.94
N SER A 902 -18.38 7.42 -29.85
CA SER A 902 -17.04 7.08 -29.36
C SER A 902 -17.08 5.66 -28.84
N THR A 903 -16.06 4.87 -29.17
CA THR A 903 -16.05 3.42 -28.91
C THR A 903 -14.72 3.00 -28.32
N THR A 904 -14.73 2.02 -27.42
CA THR A 904 -13.49 1.34 -27.03
C THR A 904 -13.04 0.43 -28.18
N VAL A 905 -11.75 0.07 -28.18
CA VAL A 905 -11.20 -0.82 -29.20
C VAL A 905 -11.86 -2.21 -29.12
N LEU A 906 -12.15 -2.69 -27.90
CA LEU A 906 -12.86 -3.95 -27.70
C LEU A 906 -14.34 -3.89 -28.10
N GLN A 907 -15.02 -2.74 -27.99
CA GLN A 907 -16.39 -2.59 -28.53
C GLN A 907 -16.42 -2.76 -30.05
N ILE A 908 -15.45 -2.17 -30.76
CA ILE A 908 -15.29 -2.39 -32.20
C ILE A 908 -14.99 -3.87 -32.48
N ALA A 909 -14.08 -4.50 -31.73
CA ALA A 909 -13.77 -5.92 -31.91
C ALA A 909 -15.02 -6.80 -31.75
N ARG A 910 -15.81 -6.59 -30.68
CA ARG A 910 -17.07 -7.31 -30.44
C ARG A 910 -18.05 -7.14 -31.59
N ALA A 911 -18.27 -5.91 -32.05
CA ALA A 911 -19.18 -5.64 -33.16
C ALA A 911 -18.71 -6.30 -34.47
N TYR A 912 -17.40 -6.37 -34.71
CA TYR A 912 -16.83 -7.10 -35.86
C TYR A 912 -16.97 -8.63 -35.71
N VAL A 913 -17.03 -9.20 -34.49
CA VAL A 913 -17.47 -10.60 -34.32
C VAL A 913 -18.88 -10.78 -34.88
N GLY A 914 -19.77 -9.83 -34.58
CA GLY A 914 -21.13 -9.76 -35.12
C GLY A 914 -21.17 -9.77 -36.65
N LEU A 915 -20.40 -8.89 -37.29
CA LEU A 915 -20.31 -8.87 -38.76
C LEU A 915 -19.74 -10.17 -39.32
N ALA A 916 -18.67 -10.70 -38.74
CA ALA A 916 -17.99 -11.89 -39.24
C ALA A 916 -18.83 -13.17 -39.10
N THR A 917 -19.58 -13.30 -38.00
CA THR A 917 -20.22 -14.57 -37.61
C THR A 917 -21.74 -14.55 -37.59
N GLY A 918 -22.38 -13.36 -37.54
CA GLY A 918 -23.81 -13.22 -37.28
C GLY A 918 -24.20 -13.40 -35.82
N ARG A 919 -23.22 -13.47 -34.92
CA ARG A 919 -23.39 -13.69 -33.47
C ARG A 919 -22.60 -12.64 -32.70
N LEU A 920 -23.14 -12.19 -31.57
CA LEU A 920 -22.59 -11.11 -30.76
C LEU A 920 -22.26 -11.62 -29.34
N PRO A 921 -21.14 -12.34 -29.17
CA PRO A 921 -20.74 -12.85 -27.86
C PRO A 921 -20.40 -11.72 -26.89
N GLU A 922 -20.58 -11.98 -25.61
CA GLU A 922 -19.88 -11.23 -24.57
C GLU A 922 -18.39 -11.53 -24.65
N LEU A 923 -17.56 -10.49 -24.56
CA LEU A 923 -16.12 -10.67 -24.53
C LEU A 923 -15.68 -11.12 -23.15
N ARG A 924 -14.73 -12.06 -23.07
CA ARG A 924 -14.17 -12.54 -21.80
C ARG A 924 -12.65 -12.46 -21.79
N LEU A 925 -12.12 -11.96 -20.67
CA LEU A 925 -10.69 -11.95 -20.35
C LEU A 925 -10.29 -13.10 -19.40
N VAL A 926 -11.25 -13.61 -18.63
CA VAL A 926 -11.06 -14.72 -17.68
C VAL A 926 -11.83 -15.94 -18.17
N GLN A 927 -11.13 -17.06 -18.34
CA GLN A 927 -11.71 -18.35 -18.73
C GLN A 927 -12.11 -19.20 -17.53
N SER A 928 -11.43 -19.08 -16.39
CA SER A 928 -11.72 -19.85 -15.18
C SER A 928 -11.24 -19.16 -13.91
N VAL A 929 -11.93 -19.41 -12.81
CA VAL A 929 -11.55 -18.98 -11.44
C VAL A 929 -11.50 -20.24 -10.57
N GLY A 930 -10.38 -20.51 -9.91
CA GLY A 930 -10.22 -21.73 -9.09
C GLY A 930 -10.37 -23.03 -9.89
N GLY A 931 -10.08 -22.99 -11.19
CA GLY A 931 -10.31 -24.11 -12.13
C GLY A 931 -11.76 -24.28 -12.60
N VAL A 932 -12.71 -23.48 -12.10
CA VAL A 932 -14.11 -23.50 -12.54
C VAL A 932 -14.27 -22.62 -13.78
N PRO A 933 -14.71 -23.16 -14.93
CA PRO A 933 -14.89 -22.38 -16.16
C PRO A 933 -15.96 -21.30 -16.01
N MET A 934 -15.70 -20.13 -16.58
CA MET A 934 -16.67 -19.03 -16.64
C MET A 934 -17.70 -19.25 -17.75
N PRO A 935 -18.99 -18.92 -17.49
CA PRO A 935 -20.05 -19.08 -18.48
C PRO A 935 -19.81 -18.21 -19.70
N ARG A 936 -20.35 -18.63 -20.84
CA ARG A 936 -20.35 -17.85 -22.09
C ARG A 936 -21.77 -17.37 -22.37
N HIS A 937 -21.88 -16.10 -22.74
CA HIS A 937 -23.13 -15.52 -23.20
C HIS A 937 -22.97 -15.04 -24.64
N GLU A 938 -23.95 -15.35 -25.48
CA GLU A 938 -23.90 -15.01 -26.90
C GLU A 938 -25.31 -14.76 -27.45
N ASP A 939 -25.49 -13.58 -28.04
CA ASP A 939 -26.72 -13.19 -28.71
C ASP A 939 -26.61 -13.48 -30.22
N THR A 940 -27.71 -13.86 -30.86
CA THR A 940 -27.79 -13.85 -32.32
C THR A 940 -28.01 -12.43 -32.81
N LEU A 941 -27.26 -12.00 -33.83
CA LEU A 941 -27.46 -10.70 -34.43
C LEU A 941 -28.78 -10.70 -35.22
N PRO A 942 -29.73 -9.79 -34.97
CA PRO A 942 -31.02 -9.78 -35.64
C PRO A 942 -30.95 -9.13 -37.04
N LEU A 943 -30.04 -9.63 -37.89
CA LEU A 943 -29.90 -9.24 -39.29
C LEU A 943 -29.90 -10.49 -40.18
N SER A 944 -30.43 -10.37 -41.38
CA SER A 944 -30.43 -11.42 -42.39
C SER A 944 -29.01 -11.82 -42.81
N THR A 945 -28.82 -13.12 -43.06
CA THR A 945 -27.55 -13.66 -43.54
C THR A 945 -27.14 -13.05 -44.87
N THR A 946 -28.09 -12.76 -45.76
CA THR A 946 -27.86 -12.11 -47.06
C THR A 946 -27.23 -10.72 -46.90
N SER A 947 -27.77 -9.87 -46.03
CA SER A 947 -27.21 -8.54 -45.77
C SER A 947 -25.79 -8.62 -45.22
N LEU A 948 -25.54 -9.55 -44.31
CA LEU A 948 -24.21 -9.79 -43.75
C LEU A 948 -23.22 -10.31 -44.81
N GLU A 949 -23.63 -11.22 -45.68
CA GLU A 949 -22.78 -11.76 -46.76
C GLU A 949 -22.36 -10.70 -47.78
N ILE A 950 -23.25 -9.78 -48.15
CA ILE A 950 -22.93 -8.64 -49.02
C ILE A 950 -21.82 -7.79 -48.39
N VAL A 951 -21.98 -7.43 -47.11
CA VAL A 951 -20.97 -6.64 -46.38
C VAL A 951 -19.65 -7.40 -46.26
N ARG A 952 -19.67 -8.70 -45.90
CA ARG A 952 -18.48 -9.55 -45.81
C ARG A 952 -17.71 -9.62 -47.13
N ARG A 953 -18.42 -9.83 -48.24
CA ARG A 953 -17.81 -9.88 -49.58
C ARG A 953 -17.12 -8.57 -49.94
N SER A 954 -17.73 -7.45 -49.60
CA SER A 954 -17.16 -6.12 -49.84
C SER A 954 -15.92 -5.86 -48.98
N LEU A 955 -15.94 -6.22 -47.70
CA LEU A 955 -14.78 -6.07 -46.81
C LEU A 955 -13.58 -6.96 -47.20
N ARG A 956 -13.81 -8.14 -47.78
CA ARG A 956 -12.73 -8.99 -48.32
C ARG A 956 -11.97 -8.33 -49.48
N ARG A 957 -12.64 -7.48 -50.27
CA ARG A 957 -12.02 -6.79 -51.41
C ARG A 957 -11.19 -5.57 -51.02
N VAL A 958 -11.32 -5.06 -49.79
CA VAL A 958 -10.65 -3.84 -49.33
C VAL A 958 -9.12 -3.93 -49.39
N THR A 959 -8.55 -5.13 -49.19
CA THR A 959 -7.11 -5.40 -49.26
C THR A 959 -6.58 -5.56 -50.69
N VAL A 960 -7.46 -5.79 -51.67
CA VAL A 960 -7.09 -6.06 -53.06
C VAL A 960 -7.36 -4.86 -53.98
N ASP A 961 -8.55 -4.27 -53.86
CA ASP A 961 -9.03 -3.21 -54.76
C ASP A 961 -9.33 -1.89 -54.04
N GLY A 962 -9.20 -1.86 -52.70
CA GLY A 962 -9.71 -0.77 -51.88
C GLY A 962 -8.65 0.00 -51.11
N THR A 963 -9.10 0.66 -50.05
CA THR A 963 -8.27 1.54 -49.21
C THR A 963 -7.08 0.86 -48.51
N ALA A 964 -7.03 -0.47 -48.42
CA ALA A 964 -5.89 -1.21 -47.85
C ALA A 964 -4.99 -1.85 -48.93
N LYS A 965 -5.26 -1.60 -50.21
CA LYS A 965 -4.44 -2.10 -51.32
C LYS A 965 -3.01 -1.60 -51.22
N GLY A 966 -2.04 -2.51 -51.40
CA GLY A 966 -0.61 -2.17 -51.41
C GLY A 966 -0.03 -1.83 -50.03
N THR A 967 -0.78 -2.06 -48.95
CA THR A 967 -0.29 -1.85 -47.57
C THR A 967 0.37 -3.10 -46.96
N GLY A 968 0.51 -4.18 -47.73
CA GLY A 968 1.00 -5.48 -47.27
C GLY A 968 -0.02 -6.28 -46.43
N LEU A 969 -1.29 -5.87 -46.46
CA LEU A 969 -2.41 -6.62 -45.86
C LEU A 969 -3.12 -7.55 -46.87
N ASP A 970 -2.57 -7.67 -48.08
CA ASP A 970 -3.05 -8.58 -49.10
C ASP A 970 -2.65 -10.05 -48.79
N PRO A 971 -3.32 -11.03 -49.43
CA PRO A 971 -3.08 -12.45 -49.16
C PRO A 971 -1.67 -12.93 -49.54
N GLU A 972 -1.01 -12.29 -50.52
CA GLU A 972 0.34 -12.67 -50.94
C GLU A 972 1.36 -12.32 -49.84
N SER A 973 1.15 -11.17 -49.18
CA SER A 973 1.97 -10.70 -48.07
C SER A 973 1.71 -11.47 -46.76
N LEU A 974 0.43 -11.73 -46.43
CA LEU A 974 0.05 -12.33 -45.14
C LEU A 974 -0.02 -13.87 -45.16
N GLY A 975 -0.17 -14.49 -46.34
CA GLY A 975 -0.41 -15.93 -46.49
C GLY A 975 -1.86 -16.36 -46.20
N PHE A 976 -2.76 -15.42 -45.90
CA PHE A 976 -4.19 -15.67 -45.71
C PHE A 976 -5.01 -14.43 -46.11
N HIS A 977 -6.29 -14.62 -46.43
CA HIS A 977 -7.18 -13.50 -46.75
C HIS A 977 -7.60 -12.75 -45.47
N LEU A 978 -7.44 -11.43 -45.47
CA LEU A 978 -8.00 -10.53 -44.46
C LEU A 978 -9.22 -9.80 -45.04
N ALA A 979 -10.34 -9.80 -44.31
CA ALA A 979 -11.47 -8.90 -44.58
C ALA A 979 -11.43 -7.78 -43.54
N CYS A 980 -11.32 -6.53 -44.00
CA CYS A 980 -11.13 -5.41 -43.09
C CYS A 980 -11.76 -4.11 -43.59
N LYS A 981 -11.83 -3.13 -42.70
CA LYS A 981 -12.15 -1.75 -43.00
C LYS A 981 -11.12 -0.83 -42.35
N THR A 982 -10.69 0.17 -43.10
CA THR A 982 -9.84 1.27 -42.62
C THR A 982 -10.72 2.42 -42.09
N GLY A 983 -10.19 3.15 -41.10
CA GLY A 983 -10.84 4.29 -40.48
C GLY A 983 -9.85 5.41 -40.20
N SER A 984 -10.38 6.62 -40.24
CA SER A 984 -9.67 7.86 -39.97
C SER A 984 -10.70 8.82 -39.40
N ALA A 985 -10.39 9.42 -38.25
CA ALA A 985 -11.32 10.33 -37.58
C ALA A 985 -10.57 11.51 -36.98
N ASP A 986 -11.11 12.70 -37.14
CA ASP A 986 -10.48 13.93 -36.67
C ASP A 986 -10.60 14.05 -35.15
N TYR A 987 -9.49 14.38 -34.48
CA TYR A 987 -9.40 14.42 -33.03
C TYR A 987 -9.54 15.84 -32.46
N GLN A 988 -8.76 16.81 -32.96
CA GLN A 988 -8.88 18.24 -32.63
C GLN A 988 -8.30 19.16 -33.75
N PRO A 989 -8.84 20.38 -33.93
CA PRO A 989 -8.06 21.53 -34.37
C PRO A 989 -7.23 22.05 -33.19
N GLY A 990 -5.93 21.78 -33.17
CA GLY A 990 -5.06 22.17 -32.05
C GLY A 990 -4.68 23.66 -32.10
N GLN A 991 -4.87 24.38 -30.99
CA GLN A 991 -3.93 25.44 -30.60
C GLN A 991 -2.60 24.74 -30.29
N VAL A 992 -1.66 24.84 -31.22
CA VAL A 992 -0.27 24.47 -30.99
C VAL A 992 0.30 25.45 -29.95
N PRO A 993 0.99 24.98 -28.89
CA PRO A 993 1.78 25.86 -28.03
C PRO A 993 2.72 26.70 -28.89
N ASP A 994 2.72 28.02 -28.67
CA ASP A 994 3.48 28.99 -29.47
C ASP A 994 4.90 28.50 -29.77
N GLY A 995 5.18 28.24 -31.06
CA GLY A 995 6.54 27.95 -31.55
C GLY A 995 6.73 26.78 -32.51
N ALA A 996 5.73 25.93 -32.79
CA ALA A 996 5.91 24.77 -33.68
C ALA A 996 4.73 24.46 -34.62
N GLY A 997 4.54 25.25 -35.67
CA GLY A 997 3.75 24.86 -36.85
C GLY A 997 2.63 25.84 -37.22
N GLY A 998 2.84 26.55 -38.33
CA GLY A 998 1.85 27.45 -38.94
C GLY A 998 0.66 26.71 -39.56
N TRP A 999 -0.17 27.41 -40.32
CA TRP A 999 -1.35 26.89 -41.04
C TRP A 999 -1.08 25.78 -42.08
N GLU A 1000 0.14 25.24 -42.13
CA GLU A 1000 0.55 24.00 -42.80
C GLU A 1000 0.53 22.77 -41.85
N ALA A 1001 0.26 22.97 -40.55
CA ALA A 1001 0.15 21.94 -39.51
C ALA A 1001 -1.27 21.35 -39.46
N GLY A 1002 -1.47 20.21 -40.11
CA GLY A 1002 -2.77 19.57 -40.32
C GLY A 1002 -3.55 19.18 -39.05
N MET A 1003 -4.86 19.06 -39.21
CA MET A 1003 -5.78 18.48 -38.22
C MET A 1003 -5.31 17.09 -37.79
N ARG A 1004 -5.07 16.89 -36.49
CA ARG A 1004 -4.63 15.60 -35.93
C ARG A 1004 -5.76 14.57 -35.99
N LYS A 1005 -5.40 13.31 -36.25
CA LYS A 1005 -6.36 12.23 -36.51
C LYS A 1005 -6.11 11.00 -35.65
N HIS A 1006 -7.13 10.15 -35.57
CA HIS A 1006 -7.07 8.79 -35.07
C HIS A 1006 -7.13 7.82 -36.24
N GLY A 1007 -6.21 6.85 -36.26
CA GLY A 1007 -6.17 5.79 -37.24
C GLY A 1007 -6.79 4.52 -36.73
N TRP A 1008 -7.55 3.85 -37.59
CA TRP A 1008 -8.19 2.58 -37.26
C TRP A 1008 -8.05 1.59 -38.41
N VAL A 1009 -7.86 0.32 -38.08
CA VAL A 1009 -8.16 -0.80 -38.98
C VAL A 1009 -8.83 -1.88 -38.15
N ALA A 1010 -9.97 -2.37 -38.61
CA ALA A 1010 -10.72 -3.44 -37.97
C ALA A 1010 -11.09 -4.50 -39.00
N GLY A 1011 -10.99 -5.77 -38.63
CA GLY A 1011 -11.26 -6.86 -39.57
C GLY A 1011 -11.18 -8.23 -38.93
N TRP A 1012 -11.32 -9.26 -39.76
CA TRP A 1012 -11.20 -10.64 -39.33
C TRP A 1012 -10.40 -11.46 -40.32
N PHE A 1013 -9.77 -12.51 -39.80
CA PHE A 1013 -8.99 -13.44 -40.57
C PHE A 1013 -9.11 -14.89 -40.06
N PRO A 1014 -8.96 -15.88 -40.96
CA PRO A 1014 -9.07 -15.75 -42.41
C PRO A 1014 -10.47 -15.26 -42.85
N ALA A 1015 -10.56 -14.58 -43.98
CA ALA A 1015 -11.79 -13.90 -44.42
C ALA A 1015 -12.97 -14.86 -44.65
N GLU A 1016 -12.69 -16.06 -45.16
CA GLU A 1016 -13.68 -17.08 -45.55
C GLU A 1016 -14.18 -17.89 -44.35
N LYS A 1017 -13.28 -18.16 -43.40
CA LYS A 1017 -13.57 -18.90 -42.16
C LYS A 1017 -12.97 -18.12 -40.99
N PRO A 1018 -13.68 -17.12 -40.46
CA PRO A 1018 -13.16 -16.25 -39.42
C PRO A 1018 -12.70 -17.05 -38.21
N LYS A 1019 -11.45 -16.89 -37.80
CA LYS A 1019 -10.90 -17.45 -36.56
C LYS A 1019 -10.75 -16.38 -35.47
N ALA A 1020 -10.31 -15.20 -35.88
CA ALA A 1020 -10.13 -14.07 -34.99
C ALA A 1020 -10.49 -12.74 -35.66
N ILE A 1021 -10.87 -11.79 -34.82
CA ILE A 1021 -11.08 -10.38 -35.12
C ILE A 1021 -9.84 -9.64 -34.64
N VAL A 1022 -9.30 -8.76 -35.48
CA VAL A 1022 -8.20 -7.87 -35.12
C VAL A 1022 -8.65 -6.42 -35.26
N VAL A 1023 -8.32 -5.61 -34.27
CA VAL A 1023 -8.52 -4.16 -34.33
C VAL A 1023 -7.23 -3.47 -33.89
N VAL A 1024 -6.78 -2.54 -34.73
CA VAL A 1024 -5.67 -1.64 -34.44
C VAL A 1024 -6.22 -0.23 -34.36
N TYR A 1025 -5.88 0.44 -33.26
CA TYR A 1025 -6.15 1.85 -33.02
C TYR A 1025 -4.82 2.57 -32.84
N VAL A 1026 -4.62 3.67 -33.55
CA VAL A 1026 -3.48 4.57 -33.36
C VAL A 1026 -4.00 5.97 -33.04
N HIS A 1027 -3.48 6.53 -31.96
CA HIS A 1027 -3.86 7.82 -31.42
C HIS A 1027 -2.97 8.92 -32.00
N ASP A 1028 -3.60 10.06 -32.29
CA ASP A 1028 -2.94 11.34 -32.55
C ASP A 1028 -1.86 11.35 -33.66
N THR A 1029 -2.24 10.97 -34.88
CA THR A 1029 -1.36 11.00 -36.08
C THR A 1029 -1.43 12.36 -36.80
N SER A 1030 -0.32 12.77 -37.40
CA SER A 1030 -0.11 14.02 -38.16
C SER A 1030 -0.48 13.92 -39.66
N THR A 1031 -0.53 12.69 -40.21
CA THR A 1031 -0.82 12.44 -41.65
C THR A 1031 -2.04 11.51 -41.85
N THR A 1032 -2.35 11.10 -43.09
CA THR A 1032 -3.52 10.25 -43.41
C THR A 1032 -3.55 8.97 -42.57
N SER A 1033 -4.41 8.99 -41.56
CA SER A 1033 -4.34 8.19 -40.34
C SER A 1033 -4.49 6.67 -40.49
N SER A 1034 -5.10 6.18 -41.57
CA SER A 1034 -5.26 4.73 -41.75
C SER A 1034 -3.95 4.02 -42.12
N HIS A 1035 -2.98 4.69 -42.74
CA HIS A 1035 -1.74 4.05 -43.22
C HIS A 1035 -0.87 3.53 -42.07
N VAL A 1036 -0.72 4.33 -41.01
CA VAL A 1036 -0.01 3.92 -39.79
C VAL A 1036 -0.69 2.70 -39.17
N ALA A 1037 -2.02 2.73 -39.03
CA ALA A 1037 -2.78 1.60 -38.49
C ALA A 1037 -2.68 0.32 -39.37
N THR A 1038 -2.68 0.45 -40.70
CA THR A 1038 -2.47 -0.70 -41.60
C THR A 1038 -1.06 -1.27 -41.48
N HIS A 1039 -0.05 -0.42 -41.31
CA HIS A 1039 1.34 -0.84 -41.15
C HIS A 1039 1.57 -1.57 -39.82
N VAL A 1040 1.04 -1.01 -38.73
CA VAL A 1040 1.03 -1.66 -37.40
C VAL A 1040 0.29 -3.00 -37.47
N MET A 1041 -0.86 -3.06 -38.14
CA MET A 1041 -1.60 -4.32 -38.34
C MET A 1041 -0.78 -5.34 -39.16
N ARG A 1042 -0.10 -4.91 -40.22
CA ARG A 1042 0.77 -5.78 -41.04
C ARG A 1042 1.87 -6.40 -40.20
N GLN A 1043 2.58 -5.60 -39.40
CA GLN A 1043 3.65 -6.10 -38.52
C GLN A 1043 3.12 -7.15 -37.55
N PHE A 1044 2.02 -6.86 -36.87
CA PHE A 1044 1.40 -7.80 -35.94
C PHE A 1044 0.96 -9.10 -36.63
N LEU A 1045 0.22 -9.00 -37.73
CA LEU A 1045 -0.28 -10.18 -38.46
C LEU A 1045 0.84 -11.00 -39.13
N SER A 1046 1.98 -10.39 -39.42
CA SER A 1046 3.15 -11.06 -39.99
C SER A 1046 4.01 -11.77 -38.92
N SER A 1047 3.74 -11.54 -37.63
CA SER A 1047 4.49 -12.16 -36.54
C SER A 1047 4.39 -13.69 -36.54
N SER A 1048 5.43 -14.36 -36.07
CA SER A 1048 5.47 -15.82 -35.94
C SER A 1048 4.33 -16.35 -35.05
N ALA A 1049 3.97 -15.61 -33.99
CA ALA A 1049 2.87 -15.96 -33.09
C ALA A 1049 1.52 -16.02 -33.84
N VAL A 1050 1.23 -15.02 -34.69
CA VAL A 1050 -0.01 -15.01 -35.49
C VAL A 1050 -0.01 -16.11 -36.55
N ARG A 1051 1.13 -16.34 -37.23
CA ARG A 1051 1.23 -17.45 -38.21
C ARG A 1051 0.95 -18.80 -37.57
N GLN A 1052 1.56 -19.08 -36.41
CA GLN A 1052 1.30 -20.30 -35.65
C GLN A 1052 -0.17 -20.40 -35.21
N PHE A 1053 -0.78 -19.30 -34.76
CA PHE A 1053 -2.19 -19.27 -34.40
C PHE A 1053 -3.11 -19.63 -35.59
N VAL A 1054 -2.81 -19.11 -36.78
CA VAL A 1054 -3.57 -19.42 -38.00
C VAL A 1054 -3.41 -20.89 -38.41
N GLU A 1055 -2.19 -21.42 -38.35
CA GLU A 1055 -1.86 -22.79 -38.75
C GLU A 1055 -2.43 -23.85 -37.80
N GLN A 1056 -2.36 -23.63 -36.48
CA GLN A 1056 -2.63 -24.67 -35.48
C GLN A 1056 -4.12 -25.01 -35.31
N GLY A 1057 -5.04 -24.14 -35.71
CA GLY A 1057 -6.48 -24.45 -35.80
C GLY A 1057 -7.12 -25.03 -34.52
N ARG A 1058 -6.55 -24.78 -33.34
CA ARG A 1058 -7.03 -25.30 -32.05
C ARG A 1058 -8.06 -24.39 -31.42
#